data_AF-A0A2E5YCZ3-F1
#
_entry.id   AF-A0A2E5YCZ3-F1
#
_cell.length_a   1.000
_cell.length_b   1.000
_cell.length_c   1.000
_cell.angle_alpha   90.00
_cell.angle_beta   90.00
_cell.angle_gamma   90.00
#
_symmetry.space_group_name_H-M   'P 1'
#
loop_
_entity.id
_entity.type
_entity.pdbx_description
1 polymer ?
#
loop_
_entity_poly.entity_id
_entity_poly.type
_entity_poly.pdbx_seq_one_letter_code
_entity_poly.pdbx_strand_id
1 'polypeptide(L)'
;MGMIERFGRIADTYIAEKEQLLDAEVERRRVFTGHAFWPTEVLRDTIILGAIVMVIAFYSWIIPPPLHNAADPYAQAGFVFPDWYVLFSYGYLRWGEYLPQFDIPAGPIGEFFGQPIISWNAGWWGALITGLPVTILALPPFILGKREKRGVEDPWFATAGAVYLAHVWFISVFSINIFLEMYAQNRTDYCWAGSHGTFFCGTQSPWTAEIFNAIPWILTGIFVFALLYFSIRKLLLGPMGSRLTPFLGRQIAVGSMVASVLICSVTWPIYENGFWNQRGLGTMGFWEYQYDAKLTELDGIRGQPSDTLIHVGKGPVWEEWEAECLPYDQTSGLTIWESMEEGSEHSEWCVLPAVHWVNWGLYQPTRSSIIDFSGVNGHADRQISRNIGANDVIYEGPEDGGEIQITETIQFTVENLGISSVPTDIGCNFRTTERGAGVHSQSLVLSDEFGDPIWSTSGSTCESGTIYLESGKSYSITFSTSSQGVNDSVTMISDFSAVSYQPLLLAEDGTALIRSETGSISSEELASMSVSNPTLHKNPKSLDAKLIYSLFVPCLGVGALVFMLMRSMARGYEWEMNKCYGCDLCDDACPVRLFNAGDKLNIIYNTWNNEDDGVPLYSCLTCTACTNACPQLVDYDSYIDIRRNLVVGGPPAAEIPHTVLQAVLAAEAEEDADESFIEVGDYPLDSSIGYYPGCVDYIDQEMVFSHVNKGEMDLGDVTTSAFTIFEEMGEEVTYLGRDFLKCCGHDQKWQGMTEVFEKLKAYNQKKLGESGIETLVTSCAECFRTFAMDYELDEMKVMHTTEFLIENGFDMKLESSNDLTVTYHDPCRLGRQMNIYDEPRNLVNAVEGVNLVEMENHGEDALCCGVSSMMSCNENSRTLRIQRFDEVRETGADIMLTSCPKCVAHFECLKFEGDPRHDFEILDVVSFLARQIEESKKA
;
A
#
# COMPACT_ATOMS: atom_id res chain seq x y z
N MET A 1 -15.70 34.09 23.73
CA MET A 1 -15.30 32.76 24.29
C MET A 1 -14.33 32.10 23.34
N GLY A 2 -13.18 31.65 23.85
CA GLY A 2 -12.12 31.05 23.03
C GLY A 2 -12.49 29.67 22.49
N MET A 3 -11.90 29.31 21.35
CA MET A 3 -12.10 28.03 20.64
C MET A 3 -11.91 26.81 21.56
N ILE A 4 -10.97 26.89 22.50
CA ILE A 4 -10.62 25.82 23.45
C ILE A 4 -11.76 25.48 24.43
N GLU A 5 -12.51 26.48 24.92
CA GLU A 5 -13.63 26.25 25.84
C GLU A 5 -14.84 25.64 25.13
N ARG A 6 -15.03 25.95 23.83
CA ARG A 6 -16.12 25.38 23.01
C ARG A 6 -15.84 23.92 22.66
N PHE A 7 -14.60 23.56 22.33
CA PHE A 7 -14.21 22.17 22.07
C PHE A 7 -14.29 21.28 23.33
N GLY A 8 -13.93 21.80 24.50
CA GLY A 8 -14.00 21.04 25.76
C GLY A 8 -15.43 20.59 26.08
N ARG A 9 -16.42 21.48 25.91
CA ARG A 9 -17.83 21.17 26.19
C ARG A 9 -18.41 20.14 25.22
N ILE A 10 -18.09 20.24 23.93
CA ILE A 10 -18.55 19.30 22.90
C ILE A 10 -17.93 17.92 23.12
N ALA A 11 -16.64 17.87 23.46
CA ALA A 11 -15.93 16.62 23.74
C ALA A 11 -16.46 15.91 25.00
N ASP A 12 -16.78 16.64 26.07
CA ASP A 12 -17.33 16.07 27.30
C ASP A 12 -18.75 15.50 27.08
N THR A 13 -19.58 16.22 26.31
CA THR A 13 -20.95 15.78 25.98
C THR A 13 -20.92 14.50 25.12
N TYR A 14 -20.02 14.46 24.13
CA TYR A 14 -19.80 13.31 23.27
C TYR A 14 -19.37 12.05 24.04
N ILE A 15 -18.56 12.20 25.09
CA ILE A 15 -18.04 11.07 25.85
C ILE A 15 -19.08 10.52 26.81
N ALA A 16 -19.85 11.41 27.45
CA ALA A 16 -20.94 11.02 28.34
C ALA A 16 -22.04 10.23 27.60
N GLU A 17 -22.43 10.64 26.39
CA GLU A 17 -23.43 9.91 25.60
C GLU A 17 -22.89 8.58 25.03
N LYS A 18 -21.61 8.55 24.63
CA LYS A 18 -20.96 7.31 24.17
C LYS A 18 -20.92 6.25 25.28
N GLU A 19 -20.66 6.63 26.53
CA GLU A 19 -20.70 5.71 27.67
C GLU A 19 -22.13 5.20 27.92
N GLN A 20 -23.15 6.06 27.81
CA GLN A 20 -24.56 5.63 27.93
C GLN A 20 -25.02 4.67 26.83
N LEU A 21 -24.55 4.84 25.60
CA LEU A 21 -24.91 3.98 24.47
C LEU A 21 -24.23 2.60 24.52
N LEU A 22 -23.04 2.51 25.13
CA LEU A 22 -22.33 1.25 25.33
C LEU A 22 -22.97 0.38 26.43
N ASP A 23 -23.72 0.97 27.35
CA ASP A 23 -24.46 0.29 28.42
C ASP A 23 -25.87 -0.17 28.01
N ALA A 24 -26.32 0.09 26.77
CA ALA A 24 -27.64 -0.31 26.30
C ALA A 24 -27.68 -1.81 25.90
N GLU A 25 -28.41 -2.63 26.66
CA GLU A 25 -28.43 -4.11 26.55
C GLU A 25 -29.06 -4.70 25.26
N VAL A 26 -29.66 -3.91 24.34
CA VAL A 26 -30.40 -4.46 23.19
C VAL A 26 -30.00 -3.85 21.84
N GLU A 27 -29.36 -4.66 21.00
CA GLU A 27 -29.02 -4.36 19.61
C GLU A 27 -30.28 -4.47 18.70
N ARG A 28 -30.74 -3.37 18.08
CA ARG A 28 -31.88 -3.39 17.14
C ARG A 28 -31.48 -4.02 15.80
N ARG A 29 -32.21 -5.04 15.34
CA ARG A 29 -32.08 -5.64 13.99
C ARG A 29 -33.14 -5.09 13.01
N ARG A 30 -32.72 -4.75 11.78
CA ARG A 30 -33.58 -4.28 10.65
C ARG A 30 -34.59 -5.35 10.23
N VAL A 31 -35.78 -4.92 9.80
CA VAL A 31 -36.95 -5.78 9.49
C VAL A 31 -37.25 -5.93 7.98
N PHE A 32 -36.62 -5.14 7.10
CA PHE A 32 -36.88 -5.19 5.65
C PHE A 32 -35.68 -5.64 4.83
N THR A 33 -35.98 -6.45 3.82
CA THR A 33 -35.01 -7.22 3.03
C THR A 33 -35.33 -7.05 1.52
N GLY A 34 -34.58 -6.22 0.77
CA GLY A 34 -34.66 -6.01 -0.71
C GLY A 34 -34.27 -7.18 -1.66
N HIS A 35 -34.96 -7.33 -2.78
CA HIS A 35 -34.89 -8.51 -3.67
C HIS A 35 -33.67 -8.52 -4.62
N ALA A 36 -33.02 -9.67 -4.82
CA ALA A 36 -31.81 -9.83 -5.67
C ALA A 36 -32.02 -9.57 -7.19
N PHE A 37 -33.25 -9.35 -7.65
CA PHE A 37 -33.58 -9.13 -9.07
C PHE A 37 -33.95 -7.67 -9.37
N TRP A 38 -33.51 -6.72 -8.55
CA TRP A 38 -33.80 -5.31 -8.80
C TRP A 38 -33.01 -4.80 -10.01
N PRO A 39 -33.62 -4.03 -10.93
CA PRO A 39 -33.03 -3.73 -12.25
C PRO A 39 -31.64 -3.07 -12.22
N THR A 40 -31.34 -2.25 -11.21
CA THR A 40 -30.06 -1.55 -11.07
C THR A 40 -28.92 -2.46 -10.66
N GLU A 41 -29.18 -3.45 -9.80
CA GLU A 41 -28.18 -4.45 -9.39
C GLU A 41 -27.85 -5.38 -10.56
N VAL A 42 -28.88 -5.81 -11.30
CA VAL A 42 -28.72 -6.62 -12.53
C VAL A 42 -27.91 -5.86 -13.58
N LEU A 43 -28.13 -4.56 -13.74
CA LEU A 43 -27.38 -3.73 -14.69
C LEU A 43 -25.89 -3.63 -14.33
N ARG A 44 -25.57 -3.36 -13.05
CA ARG A 44 -24.17 -3.32 -12.57
C ARG A 44 -23.47 -4.65 -12.82
N ASP A 45 -24.08 -5.75 -12.42
CA ASP A 45 -23.47 -7.08 -12.52
C ASP A 45 -23.31 -7.52 -13.99
N THR A 46 -24.24 -7.11 -14.86
CA THR A 46 -24.15 -7.33 -16.31
C THR A 46 -23.01 -6.52 -16.95
N ILE A 47 -22.76 -5.29 -16.49
CA ILE A 47 -21.64 -4.46 -16.98
C ILE A 47 -20.30 -5.07 -16.54
N ILE A 48 -20.19 -5.51 -15.29
CA ILE A 48 -18.98 -6.17 -14.77
C ILE A 48 -18.73 -7.47 -15.54
N LEU A 49 -19.75 -8.30 -15.72
CA LEU A 49 -19.67 -9.52 -16.52
C LEU A 49 -19.26 -9.23 -17.97
N GLY A 50 -19.86 -8.20 -18.58
CA GLY A 50 -19.55 -7.78 -19.96
C GLY A 50 -18.12 -7.30 -20.12
N ALA A 51 -17.60 -6.53 -19.16
CA ALA A 51 -16.21 -6.10 -19.14
C ALA A 51 -15.25 -7.29 -19.03
N ILE A 52 -15.53 -8.24 -18.12
CA ILE A 52 -14.75 -9.48 -17.98
C ILE A 52 -14.77 -10.28 -19.29
N VAL A 53 -15.94 -10.44 -19.93
CA VAL A 53 -16.09 -11.18 -21.19
C VAL A 53 -15.35 -10.50 -22.35
N MET A 54 -15.39 -9.17 -22.46
CA MET A 54 -14.65 -8.44 -23.50
C MET A 54 -13.14 -8.56 -23.31
N VAL A 55 -12.65 -8.52 -22.07
CA VAL A 55 -11.24 -8.75 -21.75
C VAL A 55 -10.83 -10.18 -22.12
N ILE A 56 -11.65 -11.19 -21.80
CA ILE A 56 -11.42 -12.59 -22.21
C ILE A 56 -11.40 -12.74 -23.74
N ALA A 57 -12.34 -12.12 -24.45
CA ALA A 57 -12.42 -12.18 -25.91
C ALA A 57 -11.23 -11.48 -26.59
N PHE A 58 -10.79 -10.34 -26.05
CA PHE A 58 -9.60 -9.62 -26.50
C PHE A 58 -8.33 -10.46 -26.34
N TYR A 59 -8.16 -11.14 -25.19
CA TYR A 59 -7.01 -12.02 -24.97
C TYR A 59 -7.06 -13.31 -25.80
N SER A 60 -8.26 -13.85 -26.05
CA SER A 60 -8.45 -15.04 -26.90
C SER A 60 -8.16 -14.78 -28.38
N TRP A 61 -8.24 -13.53 -28.83
CA TRP A 61 -8.02 -13.13 -30.22
C TRP A 61 -6.54 -13.00 -30.60
N ILE A 62 -5.64 -12.82 -29.63
CA ILE A 62 -4.22 -12.49 -29.88
C ILE A 62 -3.36 -13.74 -30.21
N ILE A 63 -3.80 -14.99 -29.97
CA ILE A 63 -2.89 -16.16 -30.03
C ILE A 63 -3.55 -17.43 -30.64
N PRO A 64 -2.98 -18.06 -31.69
CA PRO A 64 -3.45 -19.36 -32.20
C PRO A 64 -2.75 -20.55 -31.49
N PRO A 65 -3.37 -21.74 -31.39
CA PRO A 65 -2.84 -22.85 -30.58
C PRO A 65 -1.94 -23.83 -31.37
N PRO A 66 -0.91 -24.44 -30.74
CA PRO A 66 -0.32 -25.70 -31.23
C PRO A 66 -0.69 -26.90 -30.32
N LEU A 67 -0.89 -28.06 -30.95
CA LEU A 67 -1.32 -29.33 -30.34
C LEU A 67 -0.12 -30.28 -30.13
N HIS A 68 0.16 -30.71 -28.89
CA HIS A 68 1.03 -31.85 -28.57
C HIS A 68 0.35 -32.81 -27.55
N ASN A 69 0.84 -34.05 -27.45
CA ASN A 69 0.20 -35.16 -26.71
C ASN A 69 0.74 -35.35 -25.27
N ALA A 70 -0.12 -35.87 -24.38
CA ALA A 70 -0.14 -35.61 -22.94
C ALA A 70 0.50 -36.65 -21.98
N ALA A 71 1.76 -37.10 -22.16
CA ALA A 71 2.34 -38.10 -21.23
C ALA A 71 3.87 -38.12 -21.11
N ASP A 72 4.52 -37.03 -20.69
CA ASP A 72 5.94 -37.03 -20.29
C ASP A 72 6.15 -36.15 -19.04
N PRO A 73 6.61 -36.71 -17.90
CA PRO A 73 6.82 -35.98 -16.64
C PRO A 73 8.08 -35.09 -16.63
N TYR A 74 8.93 -35.14 -17.66
CA TYR A 74 10.07 -34.23 -17.85
C TYR A 74 9.88 -33.30 -19.07
N ALA A 75 8.82 -33.49 -19.87
CA ALA A 75 8.51 -32.58 -20.96
C ALA A 75 7.88 -31.29 -20.43
N GLN A 76 8.55 -30.18 -20.73
CA GLN A 76 8.04 -28.83 -20.54
C GLN A 76 6.69 -28.65 -21.24
N ALA A 77 5.69 -28.18 -20.52
CA ALA A 77 4.58 -27.46 -21.14
C ALA A 77 5.15 -26.18 -21.76
N GLY A 78 5.40 -26.20 -23.07
CA GLY A 78 5.70 -25.00 -23.83
C GLY A 78 4.56 -23.99 -23.67
N PHE A 79 4.82 -22.92 -22.94
CA PHE A 79 4.05 -21.68 -22.86
C PHE A 79 2.51 -21.83 -22.83
N VAL A 80 1.95 -22.15 -21.66
CA VAL A 80 0.50 -22.05 -21.40
C VAL A 80 0.26 -20.93 -20.39
N PHE A 81 -0.10 -19.75 -20.90
CA PHE A 81 -0.83 -18.72 -20.17
C PHE A 81 -1.88 -18.12 -21.10
N PRO A 82 -3.15 -17.86 -20.67
CA PRO A 82 -3.60 -17.76 -19.28
C PRO A 82 -4.98 -18.41 -19.02
N ASP A 83 -5.00 -19.58 -18.40
CA ASP A 83 -6.15 -19.98 -17.58
C ASP A 83 -5.76 -19.74 -16.11
N TRP A 84 -6.15 -18.60 -15.54
CA TRP A 84 -5.84 -18.25 -14.15
C TRP A 84 -6.36 -19.32 -13.16
N TYR A 85 -7.45 -20.01 -13.49
CA TYR A 85 -7.95 -21.14 -12.70
C TYR A 85 -7.02 -22.36 -12.75
N VAL A 86 -6.34 -22.60 -13.88
CA VAL A 86 -5.38 -23.70 -14.03
C VAL A 86 -4.13 -23.43 -13.21
N LEU A 87 -3.64 -22.20 -13.21
CA LEU A 87 -2.42 -21.82 -12.48
C LEU A 87 -2.63 -21.80 -10.97
N PHE A 88 -3.78 -21.30 -10.54
CA PHE A 88 -4.24 -21.41 -9.16
C PHE A 88 -4.30 -22.88 -8.70
N SER A 89 -4.93 -23.75 -9.51
CA SER A 89 -5.04 -25.18 -9.21
C SER A 89 -3.69 -25.90 -9.24
N TYR A 90 -2.82 -25.55 -10.20
CA TYR A 90 -1.46 -26.09 -10.31
C TYR A 90 -0.58 -25.67 -9.12
N GLY A 91 -0.72 -24.41 -8.66
CA GLY A 91 -0.07 -23.93 -7.46
C GLY A 91 -0.46 -24.73 -6.22
N TYR A 92 -1.73 -25.15 -6.10
CA TYR A 92 -2.16 -26.04 -5.02
C TYR A 92 -1.67 -27.47 -5.14
N LEU A 93 -1.61 -28.03 -6.35
CA LEU A 93 -0.99 -29.33 -6.58
C LEU A 93 0.47 -29.32 -6.13
N ARG A 94 1.20 -28.27 -6.51
CA ARG A 94 2.59 -28.07 -6.11
C ARG A 94 2.74 -27.86 -4.61
N TRP A 95 1.83 -27.13 -3.98
CA TRP A 95 1.85 -26.97 -2.52
C TRP A 95 1.60 -28.30 -1.81
N GLY A 96 0.79 -29.18 -2.40
CA GLY A 96 0.56 -30.55 -1.94
C GLY A 96 1.82 -31.43 -1.86
N GLU A 97 2.88 -31.12 -2.59
CA GLU A 97 4.17 -31.85 -2.53
C GLU A 97 4.89 -31.65 -1.19
N TYR A 98 4.64 -30.52 -0.52
CA TYR A 98 5.23 -30.19 0.78
C TYR A 98 4.47 -30.79 1.97
N LEU A 99 3.33 -31.45 1.71
CA LEU A 99 2.50 -32.11 2.73
C LEU A 99 2.86 -33.59 2.88
N PRO A 100 2.58 -34.21 4.04
CA PRO A 100 2.87 -35.63 4.26
C PRO A 100 2.19 -36.52 3.22
N GLN A 101 2.96 -37.43 2.63
CA GLN A 101 2.48 -38.41 1.66
C GLN A 101 2.50 -39.80 2.30
N PHE A 102 1.38 -40.50 2.26
CA PHE A 102 1.24 -41.83 2.84
C PHE A 102 0.14 -42.63 2.16
N ASP A 103 0.25 -43.95 2.26
CA ASP A 103 -0.68 -44.89 1.66
C ASP A 103 -1.68 -45.40 2.70
N ILE A 104 -2.98 -45.26 2.42
CA ILE A 104 -4.03 -45.82 3.27
C ILE A 104 -4.54 -47.14 2.67
N PRO A 105 -4.56 -48.25 3.42
CA PRO A 105 -5.19 -49.48 2.98
C PRO A 105 -6.70 -49.26 2.81
N ALA A 106 -7.22 -49.43 1.60
CA ALA A 106 -8.60 -49.07 1.24
C ALA A 106 -9.65 -50.15 1.58
N GLY A 107 -9.21 -51.29 2.13
CA GLY A 107 -10.09 -52.37 2.58
C GLY A 107 -11.00 -52.94 1.48
N PRO A 108 -12.21 -53.45 1.82
CA PRO A 108 -13.12 -54.10 0.86
C PRO A 108 -13.62 -53.19 -0.27
N ILE A 109 -13.61 -51.87 -0.04
CA ILE A 109 -14.03 -50.86 -1.03
C ILE A 109 -12.93 -50.69 -2.09
N GLY A 110 -11.66 -50.74 -1.70
CA GLY A 110 -10.52 -50.72 -2.62
C GLY A 110 -10.45 -51.93 -3.55
N GLU A 111 -10.76 -53.12 -3.03
CA GLU A 111 -10.86 -54.35 -3.85
C GLU A 111 -11.98 -54.27 -4.90
N PHE A 112 -13.08 -53.58 -4.61
CA PHE A 112 -14.18 -53.38 -5.56
C PHE A 112 -13.79 -52.48 -6.75
N PHE A 113 -12.95 -51.47 -6.54
CA PHE A 113 -12.46 -50.56 -7.58
C PHE A 113 -11.10 -50.97 -8.18
N GLY A 114 -10.53 -52.11 -7.76
CA GLY A 114 -9.23 -52.59 -8.24
C GLY A 114 -8.02 -51.78 -7.76
N GLN A 115 -8.18 -50.99 -6.70
CA GLN A 115 -7.11 -50.23 -6.06
C GLN A 115 -7.04 -50.56 -4.57
N PRO A 116 -6.15 -51.47 -4.14
CA PRO A 116 -6.09 -51.94 -2.75
C PRO A 116 -5.61 -50.85 -1.77
N ILE A 117 -5.06 -49.76 -2.28
CA ILE A 117 -4.47 -48.66 -1.53
C ILE A 117 -5.00 -47.34 -2.12
N ILE A 118 -5.39 -46.41 -1.24
CA ILE A 118 -5.61 -45.01 -1.59
C ILE A 118 -4.32 -44.26 -1.23
N SER A 119 -3.57 -43.85 -2.24
CA SER A 119 -2.37 -43.04 -2.05
C SER A 119 -2.74 -41.60 -1.78
N TRP A 120 -2.42 -41.11 -0.59
CA TRP A 120 -2.60 -39.71 -0.19
C TRP A 120 -1.44 -38.88 -0.73
N ASN A 121 -1.43 -38.71 -2.06
CA ASN A 121 -0.37 -38.06 -2.81
C ASN A 121 -0.62 -36.55 -2.98
N ALA A 122 0.33 -35.84 -3.60
CA ALA A 122 0.23 -34.41 -3.88
C ALA A 122 -1.03 -34.05 -4.70
N GLY A 123 -1.48 -34.95 -5.60
CA GLY A 123 -2.70 -34.79 -6.36
C GLY A 123 -3.96 -34.73 -5.50
N TRP A 124 -4.05 -35.61 -4.49
CA TRP A 124 -5.15 -35.60 -3.52
C TRP A 124 -5.14 -34.33 -2.67
N TRP A 125 -3.96 -33.93 -2.15
CA TRP A 125 -3.79 -32.69 -1.38
C TRP A 125 -4.17 -31.44 -2.19
N GLY A 126 -3.71 -31.34 -3.44
CA GLY A 126 -4.05 -30.21 -4.31
C GLY A 126 -5.55 -30.14 -4.59
N ALA A 127 -6.21 -31.27 -4.82
CA ALA A 127 -7.66 -31.31 -5.03
C ALA A 127 -8.45 -30.91 -3.76
N LEU A 128 -8.06 -31.40 -2.58
CA LEU A 128 -8.69 -31.04 -1.31
C LEU A 128 -8.55 -29.54 -1.03
N ILE A 129 -7.34 -29.00 -1.18
CA ILE A 129 -7.02 -27.61 -0.82
C ILE A 129 -7.67 -26.64 -1.81
N THR A 130 -7.79 -27.00 -3.09
CA THR A 130 -8.50 -26.17 -4.09
C THR A 130 -9.97 -25.92 -3.69
N GLY A 131 -10.62 -26.88 -3.02
CA GLY A 131 -12.01 -26.77 -2.57
C GLY A 131 -12.21 -25.82 -1.38
N LEU A 132 -11.20 -25.62 -0.53
CA LEU A 132 -11.31 -24.84 0.72
C LEU A 132 -11.61 -23.34 0.47
N PRO A 133 -10.82 -22.62 -0.35
CA PRO A 133 -11.06 -21.20 -0.65
C PRO A 133 -12.40 -20.96 -1.36
N VAL A 134 -12.76 -21.83 -2.30
CA VAL A 134 -14.05 -21.76 -3.02
C VAL A 134 -15.21 -21.99 -2.06
N THR A 135 -15.08 -22.92 -1.11
CA THR A 135 -16.09 -23.17 -0.08
C THR A 135 -16.24 -21.96 0.85
N ILE A 136 -15.14 -21.31 1.26
CA ILE A 136 -15.16 -20.10 2.09
C ILE A 136 -15.85 -18.93 1.37
N LEU A 137 -15.65 -18.78 0.05
CA LEU A 137 -16.34 -17.77 -0.76
C LEU A 137 -17.80 -18.11 -1.06
N ALA A 138 -18.14 -19.39 -1.17
CA ALA A 138 -19.50 -19.84 -1.45
C ALA A 138 -20.37 -19.87 -0.19
N LEU A 139 -19.78 -19.90 1.00
CA LEU A 139 -20.46 -19.91 2.30
C LEU A 139 -21.29 -18.66 2.67
N PRO A 140 -20.89 -17.41 2.35
CA PRO A 140 -21.55 -16.20 2.83
C PRO A 140 -23.06 -16.10 2.50
N PRO A 141 -23.53 -16.48 1.31
CA PRO A 141 -24.97 -16.57 1.01
C PRO A 141 -25.74 -17.57 1.89
N PHE A 142 -25.06 -18.58 2.46
CA PHE A 142 -25.67 -19.64 3.26
C PHE A 142 -25.51 -19.44 4.77
N ILE A 143 -24.76 -18.42 5.22
CA ILE A 143 -24.70 -18.02 6.63
C ILE A 143 -25.99 -17.26 6.96
N LEU A 144 -26.94 -17.97 7.58
CA LEU A 144 -28.28 -17.51 7.95
C LEU A 144 -28.33 -16.07 8.49
N GLY A 145 -28.96 -15.16 7.74
CA GLY A 145 -29.48 -13.88 8.24
C GLY A 145 -28.69 -12.61 7.89
N LYS A 146 -27.65 -12.65 7.05
CA LYS A 146 -26.94 -11.45 6.58
C LYS A 146 -26.93 -11.38 5.05
N ARG A 147 -27.30 -10.21 4.52
CA ARG A 147 -27.31 -9.87 3.09
C ARG A 147 -25.92 -9.44 2.62
N GLU A 148 -25.77 -9.34 1.30
CA GLU A 148 -24.71 -8.54 0.68
C GLU A 148 -24.80 -7.10 1.20
N LYS A 149 -23.80 -6.73 2.00
CA LYS A 149 -23.59 -5.38 2.49
C LYS A 149 -22.57 -4.72 1.57
N ARG A 150 -22.65 -3.40 1.39
CA ARG A 150 -21.59 -2.67 0.68
C ARG A 150 -20.27 -2.88 1.41
N GLY A 151 -19.14 -2.87 0.69
CA GLY A 151 -17.84 -3.10 1.32
C GLY A 151 -17.49 -2.13 2.46
N VAL A 152 -18.10 -0.93 2.45
CA VAL A 152 -18.02 0.07 3.53
C VAL A 152 -18.89 -0.31 4.74
N GLU A 153 -20.04 -0.96 4.53
CA GLU A 153 -20.99 -1.41 5.58
C GLU A 153 -20.54 -2.71 6.28
N ASP A 154 -19.72 -3.51 5.61
CA ASP A 154 -19.03 -4.67 6.20
C ASP A 154 -17.55 -4.72 5.78
N PRO A 155 -16.69 -3.87 6.41
CA PRO A 155 -15.27 -3.83 6.09
C PRO A 155 -14.59 -5.19 6.26
N TRP A 156 -15.06 -6.02 7.19
CA TRP A 156 -14.52 -7.36 7.40
C TRP A 156 -14.77 -8.29 6.22
N PHE A 157 -15.96 -8.21 5.62
CA PHE A 157 -16.28 -9.02 4.45
C PHE A 157 -15.49 -8.59 3.21
N ALA A 158 -15.38 -7.28 2.97
CA ALA A 158 -14.55 -6.73 1.89
C ALA A 158 -13.07 -7.12 2.06
N THR A 159 -12.57 -7.04 3.29
CA THR A 159 -11.22 -7.50 3.66
C THR A 159 -11.04 -8.99 3.37
N ALA A 160 -11.99 -9.85 3.73
CA ALA A 160 -11.90 -11.28 3.45
C ALA A 160 -11.85 -11.59 1.94
N GLY A 161 -12.65 -10.88 1.13
CA GLY A 161 -12.59 -10.99 -0.33
C GLY A 161 -11.25 -10.54 -0.92
N ALA A 162 -10.68 -9.45 -0.41
CA ALA A 162 -9.37 -8.96 -0.84
C ALA A 162 -8.22 -9.91 -0.46
N VAL A 163 -8.27 -10.49 0.75
CA VAL A 163 -7.32 -11.53 1.20
C VAL A 163 -7.39 -12.74 0.27
N TYR A 164 -8.59 -13.15 -0.13
CA TYR A 164 -8.77 -14.25 -1.07
C TYR A 164 -8.15 -13.96 -2.44
N LEU A 165 -8.44 -12.79 -3.02
CA LEU A 165 -7.89 -12.41 -4.33
C LEU A 165 -6.36 -12.33 -4.29
N ALA A 166 -5.79 -11.79 -3.21
CA ALA A 166 -4.36 -11.80 -2.98
C ALA A 166 -3.81 -13.24 -2.93
N HIS A 167 -4.49 -14.14 -2.21
CA HIS A 167 -4.09 -15.54 -2.11
C HIS A 167 -4.10 -16.25 -3.47
N VAL A 168 -5.16 -16.06 -4.27
CA VAL A 168 -5.25 -16.60 -5.65
C VAL A 168 -4.09 -16.11 -6.51
N TRP A 169 -3.72 -14.84 -6.37
CA TRP A 169 -2.59 -14.27 -7.09
C TRP A 169 -1.26 -14.91 -6.66
N PHE A 170 -0.96 -14.96 -5.35
CA PHE A 170 0.29 -15.51 -4.85
C PHE A 170 0.45 -17.01 -5.12
N ILE A 171 -0.63 -17.81 -5.01
CA ILE A 171 -0.57 -19.26 -5.33
C ILE A 171 -0.38 -19.50 -6.82
N SER A 172 -0.93 -18.62 -7.67
CA SER A 172 -0.66 -18.65 -9.10
C SER A 172 0.81 -18.34 -9.38
N VAL A 173 1.40 -17.36 -8.70
CA VAL A 173 2.83 -17.03 -8.81
C VAL A 173 3.72 -18.19 -8.32
N PHE A 174 3.36 -18.83 -7.21
CA PHE A 174 4.04 -20.03 -6.70
C PHE A 174 4.11 -21.15 -7.72
N SER A 175 3.04 -21.31 -8.51
CA SER A 175 2.97 -22.32 -9.57
C SER A 175 4.02 -22.12 -10.69
N ILE A 176 4.51 -20.90 -10.89
CA ILE A 176 5.41 -20.48 -11.99
C ILE A 176 6.84 -20.20 -11.46
N ASN A 177 7.18 -20.62 -10.24
CA ASN A 177 8.40 -20.14 -9.58
C ASN A 177 9.72 -20.47 -10.31
N ILE A 178 9.76 -21.52 -11.14
CA ILE A 178 10.95 -21.89 -11.91
C ILE A 178 11.29 -20.78 -12.91
N PHE A 179 10.26 -20.13 -13.46
CA PHE A 179 10.46 -18.98 -14.32
C PHE A 179 10.94 -17.77 -13.51
N LEU A 180 10.39 -17.54 -12.32
CA LEU A 180 10.91 -16.49 -11.44
C LEU A 180 12.37 -16.72 -11.07
N GLU A 181 12.79 -17.97 -10.84
CA GLU A 181 14.19 -18.32 -10.61
C GLU A 181 15.06 -18.01 -11.83
N MET A 182 14.58 -18.38 -13.03
CA MET A 182 15.26 -18.08 -14.30
C MET A 182 15.31 -16.59 -14.66
N TYR A 183 14.36 -15.78 -14.16
CA TYR A 183 14.29 -14.32 -14.34
C TYR A 183 14.99 -13.54 -13.22
N ALA A 184 15.11 -14.12 -12.01
CA ALA A 184 15.80 -13.56 -10.84
C ALA A 184 17.31 -13.72 -10.90
N GLN A 185 17.79 -14.72 -11.63
CA GLN A 185 19.19 -14.78 -11.98
C GLN A 185 19.49 -13.59 -12.87
N ASN A 186 20.32 -12.68 -12.37
CA ASN A 186 21.08 -11.84 -13.25
C ASN A 186 21.79 -12.78 -14.23
N ARG A 187 21.71 -12.46 -15.51
CA ARG A 187 22.19 -13.39 -16.53
C ARG A 187 23.57 -12.99 -17.05
N THR A 188 24.04 -11.77 -16.73
CA THR A 188 25.39 -11.30 -17.07
C THR A 188 26.47 -11.88 -16.13
N ASP A 189 26.08 -12.37 -14.96
CA ASP A 189 26.86 -13.10 -13.94
C ASP A 189 26.57 -14.61 -13.95
N TYR A 190 25.64 -15.08 -14.79
CA TYR A 190 25.42 -16.50 -15.08
C TYR A 190 26.07 -16.84 -16.42
N CYS A 191 27.33 -17.26 -16.38
CA CYS A 191 28.16 -17.46 -17.58
C CYS A 191 28.74 -18.87 -17.63
N TRP A 192 28.37 -19.67 -18.62
CA TRP A 192 28.84 -21.05 -18.72
C TRP A 192 29.66 -21.28 -20.00
N ALA A 193 30.62 -22.19 -19.92
CA ALA A 193 31.34 -22.69 -21.08
C ALA A 193 30.53 -23.83 -21.72
N GLY A 194 30.22 -23.69 -23.01
CA GLY A 194 29.63 -24.79 -23.78
C GLY A 194 30.58 -25.97 -23.94
N SER A 195 30.07 -27.11 -24.41
CA SER A 195 30.88 -28.31 -24.71
C SER A 195 32.00 -28.09 -25.74
N HIS A 196 32.00 -26.95 -26.43
CA HIS A 196 33.03 -26.52 -27.38
C HIS A 196 33.74 -25.24 -26.90
N GLY A 197 33.86 -25.03 -25.58
CA GLY A 197 34.58 -23.89 -24.99
C GLY A 197 34.01 -22.50 -25.29
N THR A 198 32.84 -22.41 -25.93
CA THR A 198 32.21 -21.13 -26.26
C THR A 198 31.63 -20.51 -24.99
N PHE A 199 31.88 -19.22 -24.77
CA PHE A 199 31.48 -18.53 -23.55
C PHE A 199 30.09 -17.91 -23.70
N PHE A 200 29.12 -18.36 -22.88
CA PHE A 200 27.75 -17.86 -22.92
C PHE A 200 27.36 -17.26 -21.57
N CYS A 201 27.04 -15.98 -21.54
CA CYS A 201 26.26 -15.36 -20.47
C CYS A 201 24.85 -15.05 -21.01
N GLY A 202 23.82 -15.09 -20.17
CA GLY A 202 22.47 -14.71 -20.62
C GLY A 202 22.25 -13.19 -20.59
N THR A 203 21.18 -12.71 -21.22
CA THR A 203 21.05 -11.32 -21.70
C THR A 203 19.98 -10.48 -21.02
N GLN A 204 19.64 -10.73 -19.74
CA GLN A 204 18.56 -9.99 -19.07
C GLN A 204 18.97 -9.44 -17.70
N SER A 205 18.59 -8.19 -17.43
CA SER A 205 18.84 -7.55 -16.13
C SER A 205 17.80 -7.98 -15.07
N PRO A 206 18.25 -8.31 -13.85
CA PRO A 206 17.50 -9.06 -12.82
C PRO A 206 16.45 -8.25 -12.05
N TRP A 207 16.49 -6.91 -12.15
CA TRP A 207 15.82 -6.03 -11.19
C TRP A 207 14.31 -6.24 -11.10
N THR A 208 13.66 -6.67 -12.18
CA THR A 208 12.21 -6.93 -12.18
C THR A 208 11.84 -8.05 -11.21
N ALA A 209 12.57 -9.16 -11.23
CA ALA A 209 12.32 -10.30 -10.35
C ALA A 209 12.68 -9.99 -8.89
N GLU A 210 13.71 -9.18 -8.64
CA GLU A 210 14.03 -8.68 -7.30
C GLU A 210 12.89 -7.81 -6.73
N ILE A 211 12.33 -6.90 -7.53
CA ILE A 211 11.16 -6.11 -7.14
C ILE A 211 9.96 -7.03 -6.85
N PHE A 212 9.69 -8.00 -7.72
CA PHE A 212 8.60 -8.95 -7.50
C PHE A 212 8.76 -9.76 -6.21
N ASN A 213 9.99 -10.17 -5.88
CA ASN A 213 10.30 -10.90 -4.64
C ASN A 213 10.24 -10.00 -3.39
N ALA A 214 10.41 -8.69 -3.53
CA ALA A 214 10.30 -7.71 -2.45
C ALA A 214 8.85 -7.35 -2.09
N ILE A 215 7.91 -7.38 -3.06
CA ILE A 215 6.49 -7.03 -2.84
C ILE A 215 5.84 -7.80 -1.66
N PRO A 216 5.94 -9.14 -1.55
CA PRO A 216 5.43 -9.87 -0.40
C PRO A 216 5.94 -9.32 0.94
N TRP A 217 7.21 -8.92 0.99
CA TRP A 217 7.82 -8.39 2.20
C TRP A 217 7.35 -6.99 2.54
N ILE A 218 7.16 -6.13 1.54
CA ILE A 218 6.56 -4.80 1.72
C ILE A 218 5.13 -4.92 2.28
N LEU A 219 4.32 -5.84 1.73
CA LEU A 219 2.96 -6.10 2.21
C LEU A 219 2.95 -6.66 3.65
N THR A 220 3.97 -7.44 4.02
CA THR A 220 4.19 -7.86 5.41
C THR A 220 4.43 -6.66 6.30
N GLY A 221 5.27 -5.71 5.88
CA GLY A 221 5.51 -4.46 6.63
C GLY A 221 4.24 -3.66 6.86
N ILE A 222 3.36 -3.59 5.85
CA ILE A 222 2.04 -2.94 5.97
C ILE A 222 1.14 -3.69 6.97
N PHE A 223 1.16 -5.02 6.96
CA PHE A 223 0.42 -5.82 7.92
C PHE A 223 0.93 -5.61 9.36
N VAL A 224 2.24 -5.63 9.57
CA VAL A 224 2.89 -5.36 10.86
C VAL A 224 2.55 -3.95 11.34
N PHE A 225 2.58 -2.97 10.45
CA PHE A 225 2.14 -1.61 10.73
C PHE A 225 0.71 -1.56 11.24
N ALA A 226 -0.23 -2.22 10.53
CA ALA A 226 -1.62 -2.26 10.95
C ALA A 226 -1.77 -2.91 12.34
N LEU A 227 -1.09 -4.03 12.59
CA LEU A 227 -1.12 -4.71 13.90
C LEU A 227 -0.57 -3.81 15.02
N LEU A 228 0.59 -3.19 14.81
CA LEU A 228 1.19 -2.28 15.79
C LEU A 228 0.29 -1.07 16.02
N TYR A 229 -0.17 -0.42 14.95
CA TYR A 229 -1.05 0.74 15.02
C TYR A 229 -2.32 0.43 15.81
N PHE A 230 -3.04 -0.63 15.46
CA PHE A 230 -4.29 -0.99 16.15
C PHE A 230 -4.07 -1.47 17.58
N SER A 231 -2.98 -2.20 17.84
CA SER A 231 -2.68 -2.70 19.20
C SER A 231 -2.26 -1.57 20.12
N ILE A 232 -1.35 -0.69 19.69
CA ILE A 232 -0.90 0.49 20.44
C ILE A 232 -2.08 1.44 20.64
N ARG A 233 -2.87 1.70 19.59
CA ARG A 233 -4.09 2.52 19.69
C ARG A 233 -5.09 1.91 20.68
N LYS A 234 -5.35 0.60 20.64
CA LYS A 234 -6.26 -0.08 21.57
C LYS A 234 -5.74 -0.01 23.02
N LEU A 235 -4.44 -0.23 23.20
CA LEU A 235 -3.79 -0.18 24.51
C LEU A 235 -3.74 1.24 25.08
N LEU A 236 -3.65 2.28 24.25
CA LEU A 236 -3.70 3.68 24.72
C LEU A 236 -5.13 4.17 24.95
N LEU A 237 -6.12 3.63 24.22
CA LEU A 237 -7.54 3.97 24.42
C LEU A 237 -8.16 3.33 25.66
N GLY A 238 -7.67 2.16 26.11
CA GLY A 238 -8.26 1.40 27.23
C GLY A 238 -7.99 1.99 28.63
N PRO A 239 -6.74 2.20 29.05
CA PRO A 239 -6.38 2.74 30.36
C PRO A 239 -6.38 4.28 30.41
N MET A 240 -6.26 4.95 29.26
CA MET A 240 -5.91 6.38 29.19
C MET A 240 -7.03 7.31 28.76
N GLY A 241 -8.29 6.84 28.76
CA GLY A 241 -9.52 7.65 28.71
C GLY A 241 -9.44 8.95 27.89
N SER A 242 -10.00 8.90 26.68
CA SER A 242 -10.39 10.07 25.85
C SER A 242 -9.36 11.10 25.38
N ARG A 243 -8.10 11.11 25.83
CA ARG A 243 -7.12 12.17 25.46
C ARG A 243 -6.25 11.87 24.25
N LEU A 244 -6.77 11.18 23.23
CA LEU A 244 -6.07 11.05 21.96
C LEU A 244 -6.28 12.32 21.13
N THR A 245 -5.45 13.34 21.37
CA THR A 245 -5.38 14.51 20.49
C THR A 245 -5.00 14.06 19.06
N PRO A 246 -5.43 14.78 18.01
CA PRO A 246 -5.02 14.48 16.63
C PRO A 246 -3.49 14.36 16.49
N PHE A 247 -2.75 15.15 17.28
CA PHE A 247 -1.30 15.11 17.37
C PHE A 247 -0.75 13.76 17.89
N LEU A 248 -1.28 13.24 19.00
CA LEU A 248 -0.86 11.94 19.54
C LEU A 248 -1.25 10.79 18.60
N GLY A 249 -2.40 10.91 17.92
CA GLY A 249 -2.83 9.96 16.88
C GLY A 249 -1.86 9.90 15.70
N ARG A 250 -1.37 11.06 15.25
CA ARG A 250 -0.33 11.18 14.21
C ARG A 250 1.00 10.59 14.68
N GLN A 251 1.41 10.85 15.92
CA GLN A 251 2.63 10.27 16.49
C GLN A 251 2.59 8.75 16.58
N ILE A 252 1.44 8.15 16.95
CA ILE A 252 1.28 6.70 16.98
C ILE A 252 1.36 6.11 15.57
N ALA A 253 0.73 6.75 14.58
CA ALA A 253 0.80 6.31 13.19
C ALA A 253 2.25 6.36 12.67
N VAL A 254 2.93 7.50 12.82
CA VAL A 254 4.33 7.66 12.39
C VAL A 254 5.26 6.70 13.14
N GLY A 255 5.10 6.59 14.47
CA GLY A 255 5.90 5.68 15.30
C GLY A 255 5.71 4.21 14.92
N SER A 256 4.48 3.78 14.66
CA SER A 256 4.19 2.41 14.21
C SER A 256 4.77 2.14 12.82
N MET A 257 4.76 3.13 11.93
CA MET A 257 5.33 3.03 10.58
C MET A 257 6.86 2.89 10.65
N VAL A 258 7.54 3.76 11.41
CA VAL A 258 9.00 3.68 11.62
C VAL A 258 9.40 2.34 12.22
N ALA A 259 8.69 1.87 13.26
CA ALA A 259 8.95 0.57 13.88
C ALA A 259 8.79 -0.59 12.87
N SER A 260 7.76 -0.54 12.04
CA SER A 260 7.51 -1.58 11.02
C SER A 260 8.61 -1.62 9.97
N VAL A 261 9.06 -0.46 9.48
CA VAL A 261 10.18 -0.36 8.54
C VAL A 261 11.46 -0.90 9.16
N LEU A 262 11.78 -0.53 10.40
CA LEU A 262 12.97 -1.04 11.10
C LEU A 262 12.94 -2.57 11.27
N ILE A 263 11.79 -3.12 11.69
CA ILE A 263 11.63 -4.58 11.83
C ILE A 263 11.85 -5.26 10.48
N CYS A 264 11.23 -4.76 9.41
CA CYS A 264 11.35 -5.35 8.07
C CYS A 264 12.77 -5.27 7.51
N SER A 265 13.50 -4.17 7.76
CA SER A 265 14.88 -4.00 7.32
C SER A 265 15.83 -4.96 8.05
N VAL A 266 15.67 -5.11 9.37
CA VAL A 266 16.51 -6.01 10.18
C VAL A 266 16.28 -7.48 9.83
N THR A 267 15.04 -7.83 9.46
CA THR A 267 14.66 -9.22 9.15
C THR A 267 14.74 -9.59 7.67
N TRP A 268 15.09 -8.64 6.79
CA TRP A 268 15.29 -8.88 5.35
C TRP A 268 16.27 -10.02 5.04
N PRO A 269 17.46 -10.13 5.66
CA PRO A 269 18.39 -11.22 5.35
C PRO A 269 17.83 -12.62 5.65
N ILE A 270 16.91 -12.73 6.63
CA ILE A 270 16.28 -14.00 6.99
C ILE A 270 15.27 -14.42 5.92
N TYR A 271 14.47 -13.46 5.42
CA TYR A 271 13.56 -13.65 4.30
C TYR A 271 14.35 -14.01 3.03
N GLU A 272 15.43 -13.27 2.75
CA GLU A 272 16.23 -13.44 1.54
C GLU A 272 16.94 -14.80 1.47
N ASN A 273 17.48 -15.28 2.59
CA ASN A 273 18.19 -16.57 2.68
C ASN A 273 17.26 -17.79 2.82
N GLY A 274 15.94 -17.60 2.82
CA GLY A 274 14.98 -18.71 2.77
C GLY A 274 14.78 -19.45 4.09
N PHE A 275 14.81 -18.75 5.23
CA PHE A 275 14.41 -19.27 6.55
C PHE A 275 15.20 -20.51 7.04
N TRP A 276 16.52 -20.54 6.82
CA TRP A 276 17.42 -21.66 7.12
C TRP A 276 17.26 -22.30 8.52
N ASN A 277 17.19 -21.50 9.59
CA ASN A 277 17.09 -21.99 10.98
C ASN A 277 15.67 -21.94 11.55
N GLN A 278 14.66 -21.68 10.73
CA GLN A 278 13.28 -21.49 11.20
C GLN A 278 12.47 -22.77 11.06
N ARG A 279 11.51 -22.98 11.96
CA ARG A 279 10.54 -24.09 11.91
C ARG A 279 9.24 -23.61 11.28
N GLY A 280 8.77 -24.26 10.22
CA GLY A 280 7.55 -23.86 9.51
C GLY A 280 7.39 -24.54 8.14
N LEU A 281 6.20 -24.43 7.55
CA LEU A 281 5.92 -24.97 6.22
C LEU A 281 6.85 -24.30 5.18
N GLY A 282 7.59 -25.11 4.41
CA GLY A 282 8.52 -24.62 3.39
C GLY A 282 9.90 -24.21 3.89
N THR A 283 10.18 -24.27 5.20
CA THR A 283 11.52 -24.01 5.75
C THR A 283 12.37 -25.29 5.77
N MET A 284 13.68 -25.14 6.00
CA MET A 284 14.58 -26.29 6.18
C MET A 284 14.19 -27.18 7.36
N GLY A 285 13.62 -26.59 8.42
CA GLY A 285 13.33 -27.24 9.70
C GLY A 285 11.85 -27.53 9.97
N PHE A 286 11.04 -27.89 8.94
CA PHE A 286 9.61 -28.13 9.16
C PHE A 286 9.33 -29.23 10.22
N TRP A 287 10.13 -30.29 10.23
CA TRP A 287 10.14 -31.35 11.27
C TRP A 287 11.57 -31.64 11.73
N GLU A 288 11.76 -31.93 13.01
CA GLU A 288 13.09 -32.14 13.62
C GLU A 288 13.88 -33.29 12.97
N TYR A 289 13.24 -34.44 12.73
CA TYR A 289 13.85 -35.58 12.01
C TYR A 289 14.23 -35.26 10.55
N GLN A 290 13.47 -34.39 9.88
CA GLN A 290 13.78 -33.99 8.50
C GLN A 290 14.90 -32.94 8.44
N TYR A 291 15.06 -32.13 9.48
CA TYR A 291 16.10 -31.11 9.55
C TYR A 291 17.50 -31.74 9.56
N ASP A 292 17.74 -32.70 10.45
CA ASP A 292 19.04 -33.38 10.57
C ASP A 292 19.35 -34.22 9.31
N ALA A 293 18.34 -34.89 8.76
CA ALA A 293 18.48 -35.67 7.52
C ALA A 293 18.83 -34.76 6.31
N LYS A 294 18.16 -33.61 6.18
CA LYS A 294 18.48 -32.62 5.13
C LYS A 294 19.83 -31.97 5.35
N LEU A 295 20.21 -31.65 6.59
CA LEU A 295 21.54 -31.14 6.89
C LEU A 295 22.63 -32.11 6.44
N THR A 296 22.41 -33.40 6.65
CA THR A 296 23.34 -34.45 6.20
C THR A 296 23.37 -34.55 4.67
N GLU A 297 22.22 -34.45 3.99
CA GLU A 297 22.13 -34.39 2.53
C GLU A 297 22.88 -33.17 1.96
N LEU A 298 22.71 -31.99 2.58
CA LEU A 298 23.33 -30.74 2.15
C LEU A 298 24.82 -30.68 2.46
N ASP A 299 25.25 -31.29 3.56
CA ASP A 299 26.67 -31.47 3.87
C ASP A 299 27.34 -32.43 2.88
N GLY A 300 26.55 -33.29 2.22
CA GLY A 300 26.96 -34.09 1.07
C GLY A 300 27.12 -33.31 -0.24
N ILE A 301 26.74 -32.04 -0.31
CA ILE A 301 27.00 -31.21 -1.50
C ILE A 301 28.50 -30.88 -1.53
N ARG A 302 29.19 -31.39 -2.55
CA ARG A 302 30.64 -31.23 -2.73
C ARG A 302 31.02 -30.24 -3.84
N GLY A 303 30.06 -29.49 -4.37
CA GLY A 303 30.32 -28.48 -5.40
C GLY A 303 31.24 -27.38 -4.90
N GLN A 304 32.03 -26.81 -5.80
CA GLN A 304 32.95 -25.70 -5.54
C GLN A 304 33.15 -24.87 -6.82
N PRO A 305 33.57 -23.59 -6.71
CA PRO A 305 34.05 -22.84 -7.84
C PRO A 305 35.38 -23.40 -8.34
N SER A 306 35.59 -23.37 -9.65
CA SER A 306 36.79 -23.88 -10.32
C SER A 306 37.18 -23.02 -11.50
N ASP A 307 38.48 -22.96 -11.80
CA ASP A 307 39.00 -22.31 -13.00
C ASP A 307 38.38 -22.96 -14.26
N THR A 308 38.02 -22.13 -15.24
CA THR A 308 37.26 -22.58 -16.42
C THR A 308 37.99 -22.22 -17.70
N LEU A 309 38.21 -23.19 -18.59
CA LEU A 309 38.79 -22.98 -19.92
C LEU A 309 37.73 -22.48 -20.92
N ILE A 310 38.05 -21.40 -21.61
CA ILE A 310 37.19 -20.82 -22.65
C ILE A 310 37.99 -20.47 -23.91
N HIS A 311 37.32 -20.52 -25.05
CA HIS A 311 37.91 -20.16 -26.33
C HIS A 311 37.98 -18.65 -26.51
N VAL A 312 39.16 -18.18 -26.90
CA VAL A 312 39.41 -16.77 -27.18
C VAL A 312 38.58 -16.32 -28.39
N GLY A 313 37.82 -15.24 -28.22
CA GLY A 313 37.01 -14.63 -29.29
C GLY A 313 35.73 -15.39 -29.62
N LYS A 314 35.27 -16.34 -28.78
CA LYS A 314 34.06 -17.15 -29.02
C LYS A 314 33.00 -16.90 -27.96
N GLY A 315 31.85 -16.36 -28.37
CA GLY A 315 30.68 -16.18 -27.51
C GLY A 315 29.99 -14.83 -27.71
N PRO A 316 28.70 -14.69 -27.37
CA PRO A 316 27.96 -13.43 -27.53
C PRO A 316 28.40 -12.29 -26.58
N VAL A 317 29.18 -12.61 -25.55
CA VAL A 317 29.58 -11.68 -24.45
C VAL A 317 31.09 -11.58 -24.27
N TRP A 318 31.86 -12.13 -25.21
CA TRP A 318 33.32 -12.18 -25.13
C TRP A 318 33.96 -10.80 -24.97
N GLU A 319 33.46 -9.78 -25.69
CA GLU A 319 34.00 -8.41 -25.64
C GLU A 319 33.95 -7.79 -24.22
N GLU A 320 33.02 -8.25 -23.37
CA GLU A 320 32.88 -7.75 -21.99
C GLU A 320 33.85 -8.44 -21.02
N TRP A 321 34.28 -9.67 -21.33
CA TRP A 321 35.05 -10.54 -20.43
C TRP A 321 36.48 -10.82 -20.89
N GLU A 322 36.88 -10.31 -22.05
CA GLU A 322 38.21 -10.52 -22.63
C GLU A 322 39.34 -10.10 -21.67
N ALA A 323 39.15 -9.00 -20.92
CA ALA A 323 40.16 -8.48 -19.99
C ALA A 323 40.40 -9.39 -18.76
N GLU A 324 39.41 -10.21 -18.40
CA GLU A 324 39.44 -11.10 -17.24
C GLU A 324 39.97 -12.50 -17.60
N CYS A 325 40.21 -12.78 -18.89
CA CYS A 325 40.69 -14.08 -19.33
C CYS A 325 42.22 -14.16 -19.32
N LEU A 326 42.77 -15.07 -18.51
CA LEU A 326 44.21 -15.22 -18.32
C LEU A 326 44.82 -16.14 -19.40
N PRO A 327 45.87 -15.71 -20.10
CA PRO A 327 46.51 -16.50 -21.15
C PRO A 327 47.34 -17.68 -20.61
N TYR A 328 47.64 -18.64 -21.48
CA TYR A 328 48.38 -19.85 -21.14
C TYR A 328 49.78 -19.58 -20.56
N ASP A 329 50.50 -18.56 -21.03
CA ASP A 329 51.83 -18.22 -20.53
C ASP A 329 51.84 -17.84 -19.04
N GLN A 330 50.73 -17.30 -18.54
CA GLN A 330 50.53 -16.95 -17.13
C GLN A 330 49.95 -18.11 -16.32
N THR A 331 49.20 -19.01 -16.95
CA THR A 331 48.41 -20.05 -16.27
C THR A 331 48.85 -21.49 -16.57
N SER A 332 49.97 -21.69 -17.27
CA SER A 332 50.46 -23.00 -17.70
C SER A 332 50.70 -24.02 -16.56
N GLY A 333 50.83 -23.56 -15.32
CA GLY A 333 50.93 -24.43 -14.14
C GLY A 333 49.59 -25.01 -13.68
N LEU A 334 48.44 -24.44 -14.09
CA LEU A 334 47.12 -24.88 -13.62
C LEU A 334 46.75 -26.26 -14.15
N THR A 335 46.23 -27.11 -13.25
CA THR A 335 45.79 -28.48 -13.56
C THR A 335 44.64 -28.53 -14.56
N ILE A 336 43.90 -27.44 -14.74
CA ILE A 336 42.80 -27.35 -15.72
C ILE A 336 43.28 -27.57 -17.16
N TRP A 337 44.53 -27.22 -17.48
CA TRP A 337 45.10 -27.44 -18.82
C TRP A 337 45.29 -28.92 -19.16
N GLU A 338 45.41 -29.79 -18.16
CA GLU A 338 45.48 -31.25 -18.36
C GLU A 338 44.15 -31.84 -18.87
N SER A 339 43.05 -31.10 -18.74
CA SER A 339 41.73 -31.50 -19.27
C SER A 339 41.55 -31.21 -20.77
N MET A 340 42.51 -30.54 -21.41
CA MET A 340 42.42 -30.18 -22.82
C MET A 340 42.65 -31.40 -23.73
N GLU A 341 41.91 -31.48 -24.85
CA GLU A 341 42.05 -32.58 -25.81
C GLU A 341 43.44 -32.57 -26.47
N GLU A 342 43.99 -33.77 -26.68
CA GLU A 342 45.30 -33.96 -27.28
C GLU A 342 45.31 -33.45 -28.74
N GLY A 343 46.04 -32.35 -29.00
CA GLY A 343 46.14 -31.71 -30.31
C GLY A 343 45.51 -30.31 -30.43
N SER A 344 44.88 -29.79 -29.39
CA SER A 344 44.37 -28.41 -29.35
C SER A 344 45.50 -27.38 -29.17
N GLU A 345 45.39 -26.22 -29.82
CA GLU A 345 46.36 -25.12 -29.68
C GLU A 345 46.05 -24.28 -28.45
N HIS A 346 46.98 -24.24 -27.48
CA HIS A 346 46.84 -23.48 -26.23
C HIS A 346 46.58 -21.97 -26.44
N SER A 347 47.03 -21.39 -27.56
CA SER A 347 46.78 -19.98 -27.90
C SER A 347 45.34 -19.65 -28.26
N GLU A 348 44.51 -20.66 -28.54
CA GLU A 348 43.08 -20.48 -28.83
C GLU A 348 42.20 -20.49 -27.56
N TRP A 349 42.82 -20.69 -26.39
CA TRP A 349 42.17 -20.86 -25.11
C TRP A 349 42.76 -19.92 -24.06
N CYS A 350 41.96 -19.60 -23.06
CA CYS A 350 42.39 -18.87 -21.87
C CYS A 350 41.56 -19.34 -20.66
N VAL A 351 42.02 -19.00 -19.46
CA VAL A 351 41.40 -19.40 -18.19
C VAL A 351 40.63 -18.23 -17.61
N LEU A 352 39.36 -18.45 -17.28
CA LEU A 352 38.62 -17.58 -16.38
C LEU A 352 38.83 -18.03 -14.92
N PRO A 353 39.36 -17.15 -14.05
CA PRO A 353 39.66 -17.50 -12.66
C PRO A 353 38.44 -17.90 -11.83
N ALA A 354 38.65 -18.81 -10.88
CA ALA A 354 37.63 -19.32 -9.97
C ALA A 354 36.94 -18.23 -9.12
N VAL A 355 37.61 -17.11 -8.84
CA VAL A 355 37.07 -16.00 -8.04
C VAL A 355 35.76 -15.43 -8.61
N HIS A 356 35.60 -15.42 -9.94
CA HIS A 356 34.39 -14.92 -10.59
C HIS A 356 33.17 -15.83 -10.36
N TRP A 357 33.41 -17.07 -9.94
CA TRP A 357 32.37 -18.08 -9.70
C TRP A 357 31.99 -18.23 -8.23
N VAL A 358 32.67 -17.56 -7.29
CA VAL A 358 32.48 -17.75 -5.84
C VAL A 358 31.05 -17.43 -5.38
N ASN A 359 30.43 -16.40 -5.96
CA ASN A 359 29.05 -16.02 -5.68
C ASN A 359 28.02 -16.77 -6.55
N TRP A 360 28.47 -17.66 -7.43
CA TRP A 360 27.64 -18.25 -8.47
C TRP A 360 27.10 -19.62 -8.03
N GLY A 361 25.79 -19.75 -7.78
CA GLY A 361 25.19 -21.04 -7.38
C GLY A 361 25.16 -21.26 -5.86
N LEU A 362 25.05 -22.53 -5.44
CA LEU A 362 25.00 -22.94 -4.04
C LEU A 362 26.14 -23.92 -3.77
N TYR A 363 27.15 -23.49 -3.02
CA TYR A 363 28.31 -24.31 -2.70
C TYR A 363 28.33 -24.63 -1.21
N GLN A 364 28.25 -25.91 -0.86
CA GLN A 364 28.51 -26.40 0.51
C GLN A 364 27.81 -25.56 1.61
N PRO A 365 26.48 -25.34 1.55
CA PRO A 365 25.78 -24.30 2.33
C PRO A 365 25.81 -24.50 3.85
N THR A 366 26.30 -25.65 4.31
CA THR A 366 26.53 -26.01 5.72
C THR A 366 27.87 -25.54 6.26
N ARG A 367 28.76 -24.99 5.42
CA ARG A 367 30.18 -24.75 5.74
C ARG A 367 30.55 -23.29 5.58
N SER A 368 31.33 -22.76 6.52
CA SER A 368 31.77 -21.36 6.53
C SER A 368 32.86 -21.06 5.49
N SER A 369 33.65 -22.08 5.14
CA SER A 369 34.70 -22.01 4.11
C SER A 369 34.44 -23.08 3.07
N ILE A 370 34.71 -22.79 1.81
CA ILE A 370 34.56 -23.76 0.72
C ILE A 370 35.70 -24.77 0.83
N ILE A 371 35.37 -26.07 0.83
CA ILE A 371 36.36 -27.15 0.83
C ILE A 371 36.68 -27.57 -0.61
N ASP A 372 37.96 -27.75 -0.93
CA ASP A 372 38.44 -28.24 -2.21
C ASP A 372 38.27 -29.77 -2.29
N PHE A 373 37.10 -30.23 -2.70
CA PHE A 373 36.80 -31.64 -2.96
C PHE A 373 37.33 -32.15 -4.30
N SER A 374 37.42 -31.28 -5.32
CA SER A 374 37.92 -31.70 -6.64
C SER A 374 39.45 -31.76 -6.72
N GLY A 375 40.16 -31.24 -5.71
CA GLY A 375 41.61 -31.30 -5.63
C GLY A 375 42.32 -30.27 -6.49
N VAL A 376 41.68 -29.16 -6.86
CA VAL A 376 42.28 -28.13 -7.73
C VAL A 376 43.51 -27.49 -7.10
N ASN A 377 43.57 -27.40 -5.77
CA ASN A 377 44.75 -26.90 -5.08
C ASN A 377 45.84 -27.96 -4.88
N GLY A 378 45.61 -29.22 -5.26
CA GLY A 378 46.56 -30.31 -4.98
C GLY A 378 46.78 -30.51 -3.47
N HIS A 379 45.71 -30.40 -2.67
CA HIS A 379 45.79 -30.42 -1.20
C HIS A 379 46.34 -31.75 -0.65
N ALA A 380 46.06 -32.87 -1.32
CA ALA A 380 46.53 -34.20 -0.98
C ALA A 380 47.78 -34.58 -1.79
N ASP A 381 48.85 -35.00 -1.11
CA ASP A 381 50.09 -35.49 -1.75
C ASP A 381 50.56 -36.80 -1.13
N ARG A 382 50.50 -37.87 -1.93
CA ARG A 382 50.87 -39.23 -1.52
C ARG A 382 52.36 -39.42 -1.31
N GLN A 383 53.23 -38.66 -1.98
CA GLN A 383 54.68 -38.83 -1.86
C GLN A 383 55.21 -38.37 -0.50
N ILE A 384 54.61 -37.32 0.05
CA ILE A 384 54.97 -36.75 1.35
C ILE A 384 53.94 -37.04 2.46
N SER A 385 52.91 -37.85 2.16
CA SER A 385 51.81 -38.19 3.08
C SER A 385 51.12 -36.96 3.70
N ARG A 386 50.98 -35.91 2.89
CA ARG A 386 50.31 -34.66 3.27
C ARG A 386 48.83 -34.78 2.97
N ASN A 387 48.00 -34.68 4.01
CA ASN A 387 46.55 -34.81 3.95
C ASN A 387 46.02 -36.13 3.36
N ILE A 388 46.89 -37.11 3.07
CA ILE A 388 46.49 -38.40 2.50
C ILE A 388 47.33 -39.54 3.05
N GLY A 389 46.66 -40.58 3.52
CA GLY A 389 47.24 -41.89 3.80
C GLY A 389 46.66 -42.89 2.82
N ALA A 390 47.40 -43.24 1.77
CA ALA A 390 46.91 -44.15 0.76
C ALA A 390 48.03 -45.07 0.24
N ASN A 391 47.69 -46.33 0.00
CA ASN A 391 48.60 -47.26 -0.65
C ASN A 391 47.86 -48.27 -1.54
N ASP A 392 48.61 -48.83 -2.50
CA ASP A 392 48.14 -49.90 -3.37
C ASP A 392 48.92 -51.17 -3.02
N VAL A 393 48.20 -52.25 -2.75
CA VAL A 393 48.74 -53.55 -2.40
C VAL A 393 48.41 -54.52 -3.53
N ILE A 394 49.44 -54.97 -4.22
CA ILE A 394 49.35 -55.98 -5.28
C ILE A 394 50.13 -57.21 -4.83
N TYR A 395 49.46 -58.36 -4.79
CA TYR A 395 50.06 -59.61 -4.35
C TYR A 395 49.46 -60.83 -5.08
N GLU A 396 50.22 -61.92 -5.13
CA GLU A 396 49.85 -63.18 -5.79
C GLU A 396 49.62 -64.28 -4.77
N GLY A 397 48.84 -65.31 -5.14
CA GLY A 397 48.59 -66.46 -4.27
C GLY A 397 49.83 -67.36 -4.17
N PRO A 398 50.04 -68.06 -3.04
CA PRO A 398 51.17 -68.98 -2.89
C PRO A 398 50.94 -70.27 -3.70
N GLU A 399 52.01 -70.88 -4.21
CA GLU A 399 51.94 -72.13 -5.01
C GLU A 399 51.30 -73.31 -4.24
N ASP A 400 51.32 -73.28 -2.90
CA ASP A 400 50.75 -74.32 -2.03
C ASP A 400 49.28 -74.08 -1.65
N GLY A 401 48.67 -72.96 -2.08
CA GLY A 401 47.29 -72.59 -1.79
C GLY A 401 47.02 -72.21 -0.32
N GLY A 402 48.07 -71.89 0.45
CA GLY A 402 47.97 -71.41 1.83
C GLY A 402 47.28 -70.06 1.98
N GLU A 403 46.94 -69.71 3.23
CA GLU A 403 46.42 -68.37 3.57
C GLU A 403 47.53 -67.32 3.49
N ILE A 404 47.25 -66.21 2.82
CA ILE A 404 48.12 -65.04 2.80
C ILE A 404 47.44 -63.88 3.53
N GLN A 405 48.16 -63.26 4.45
CA GLN A 405 47.72 -62.08 5.19
C GLN A 405 48.72 -60.95 4.99
N ILE A 406 48.23 -59.79 4.56
CA ILE A 406 49.04 -58.58 4.38
C ILE A 406 48.43 -57.49 5.25
N THR A 407 49.27 -56.80 6.00
CA THR A 407 48.91 -55.63 6.79
C THR A 407 49.85 -54.48 6.44
N GLU A 408 49.28 -53.36 6.04
CA GLU A 408 49.99 -52.13 5.70
C GLU A 408 49.49 -51.00 6.60
N THR A 409 50.41 -50.20 7.12
CA THR A 409 50.08 -49.04 7.96
C THR A 409 50.77 -47.81 7.39
N ILE A 410 49.97 -46.80 7.01
CA ILE A 410 50.46 -45.52 6.51
C ILE A 410 50.15 -44.44 7.54
N GLN A 411 51.15 -43.65 7.90
CA GLN A 411 50.98 -42.44 8.70
C GLN A 411 50.88 -41.22 7.79
N PHE A 412 49.90 -40.37 8.05
CA PHE A 412 49.72 -39.11 7.31
C PHE A 412 49.38 -37.98 8.27
N THR A 413 49.66 -36.76 7.86
CA THR A 413 49.39 -35.56 8.67
C THR A 413 48.34 -34.70 8.00
N VAL A 414 47.34 -34.28 8.77
CA VAL A 414 46.32 -33.33 8.32
C VAL A 414 46.82 -31.92 8.62
N GLU A 415 47.02 -31.11 7.59
CA GLU A 415 47.43 -29.72 7.73
C GLU A 415 46.34 -28.87 8.37
N ASN A 416 46.74 -27.81 9.06
CA ASN A 416 45.84 -26.81 9.60
C ASN A 416 45.95 -25.51 8.79
N LEU A 417 44.93 -25.26 7.96
CA LEU A 417 44.79 -24.05 7.15
C LEU A 417 43.64 -23.17 7.65
N GLY A 418 43.47 -23.07 8.98
CA GLY A 418 42.49 -22.20 9.62
C GLY A 418 41.12 -22.83 9.89
N ILE A 419 40.93 -24.12 9.57
CA ILE A 419 39.72 -24.89 9.90
C ILE A 419 40.10 -25.97 10.93
N SER A 420 39.34 -26.07 12.03
CA SER A 420 39.64 -26.98 13.14
C SER A 420 39.42 -28.47 12.82
N SER A 421 38.47 -28.78 11.94
CA SER A 421 38.20 -30.14 11.48
C SER A 421 37.79 -30.17 10.02
N VAL A 422 38.32 -31.14 9.29
CA VAL A 422 38.12 -31.31 7.86
C VAL A 422 37.44 -32.64 7.54
N PRO A 423 36.62 -32.70 6.47
CA PRO A 423 36.06 -33.95 6.00
C PRO A 423 37.18 -34.83 5.42
N THR A 424 37.16 -36.10 5.79
CA THR A 424 38.09 -37.13 5.35
C THR A 424 37.32 -38.29 4.78
N ASP A 425 37.52 -38.55 3.49
CA ASP A 425 36.97 -39.74 2.84
C ASP A 425 37.91 -40.92 3.07
N ILE A 426 37.36 -41.98 3.63
CA ILE A 426 38.07 -43.21 3.95
C ILE A 426 37.42 -44.35 3.21
N GLY A 427 38.22 -45.18 2.56
CA GLY A 427 37.72 -46.37 1.91
C GLY A 427 38.83 -47.26 1.43
N CYS A 428 38.43 -48.40 0.90
CA CYS A 428 39.30 -49.25 0.12
C CYS A 428 38.54 -49.79 -1.10
N ASN A 429 39.27 -50.40 -2.02
CA ASN A 429 38.71 -51.29 -3.01
C ASN A 429 39.53 -52.57 -3.03
N PHE A 430 38.89 -53.67 -3.40
CA PHE A 430 39.54 -54.97 -3.55
C PHE A 430 39.00 -55.65 -4.80
N ARG A 431 39.91 -56.13 -5.65
CA ARG A 431 39.57 -56.88 -6.86
C ARG A 431 40.59 -57.98 -7.13
N THR A 432 40.15 -59.02 -7.83
CA THR A 432 40.96 -60.14 -8.29
C THR A 432 41.00 -60.17 -9.82
N THR A 433 42.07 -60.70 -10.40
CA THR A 433 42.15 -60.92 -11.86
C THR A 433 41.17 -61.98 -12.37
N GLU A 434 40.79 -62.93 -11.51
CA GLU A 434 39.79 -63.96 -11.80
C GLU A 434 38.51 -63.77 -10.97
N ARG A 435 37.35 -63.93 -11.61
CA ARG A 435 36.05 -63.74 -10.96
C ARG A 435 35.70 -64.94 -10.08
N GLY A 436 35.48 -64.69 -8.78
CA GLY A 436 35.05 -65.71 -7.82
C GLY A 436 36.19 -66.63 -7.33
N ALA A 437 37.44 -66.20 -7.50
CA ALA A 437 38.59 -66.87 -6.91
C ALA A 437 38.59 -66.67 -5.39
N GLY A 438 38.87 -67.74 -4.63
CA GLY A 438 39.12 -67.69 -3.20
C GLY A 438 38.01 -67.16 -2.28
N VAL A 439 38.37 -67.02 -1.00
CA VAL A 439 37.61 -66.29 0.02
C VAL A 439 38.52 -65.21 0.57
N HIS A 440 38.01 -63.98 0.62
CA HIS A 440 38.78 -62.80 0.98
C HIS A 440 38.14 -62.04 2.13
N SER A 441 38.96 -61.48 3.02
CA SER A 441 38.53 -60.64 4.13
C SER A 441 39.38 -59.37 4.16
N GLN A 442 38.74 -58.19 4.13
CA GLN A 442 39.40 -56.90 4.26
C GLN A 442 38.96 -56.19 5.54
N SER A 443 39.89 -55.49 6.18
CA SER A 443 39.59 -54.59 7.30
C SER A 443 40.43 -53.32 7.19
N LEU A 444 39.80 -52.18 7.42
CA LEU A 444 40.46 -50.88 7.43
C LEU A 444 40.20 -50.21 8.79
N VAL A 445 41.27 -49.74 9.44
CA VAL A 445 41.22 -49.09 10.76
C VAL A 445 41.97 -47.78 10.69
N LEU A 446 41.32 -46.69 11.06
CA LEU A 446 41.97 -45.39 11.27
C LEU A 446 42.18 -45.16 12.77
N SER A 447 43.42 -44.85 13.15
CA SER A 447 43.80 -44.51 14.52
C SER A 447 44.39 -43.10 14.63
N ASP A 448 44.25 -42.50 15.80
CA ASP A 448 44.83 -41.20 16.15
C ASP A 448 46.34 -41.24 16.42
N GLU A 449 46.91 -40.12 16.86
CA GLU A 449 48.31 -39.97 17.22
C GLU A 449 48.76 -40.83 18.42
N PHE A 450 47.82 -41.29 19.24
CA PHE A 450 48.05 -42.17 20.38
C PHE A 450 47.85 -43.66 20.03
N GLY A 451 47.36 -43.95 18.82
CA GLY A 451 47.09 -45.30 18.32
C GLY A 451 45.69 -45.81 18.67
N ASP A 452 44.81 -44.96 19.22
CA ASP A 452 43.44 -45.32 19.55
C ASP A 452 42.57 -45.31 18.27
N PRO A 453 41.76 -46.37 18.00
CA PRO A 453 40.96 -46.46 16.78
C PRO A 453 39.77 -45.47 16.83
N ILE A 454 39.69 -44.59 15.83
CA ILE A 454 38.60 -43.61 15.68
C ILE A 454 37.53 -44.14 14.70
N TRP A 455 37.93 -44.95 13.72
CA TRP A 455 37.03 -45.54 12.73
C TRP A 455 37.50 -46.91 12.29
N SER A 456 36.58 -47.84 12.03
CA SER A 456 36.88 -49.18 11.51
C SER A 456 35.73 -49.73 10.66
N THR A 457 36.03 -50.53 9.64
CA THR A 457 35.03 -51.21 8.80
C THR A 457 34.18 -52.20 9.59
N SER A 458 32.86 -52.25 9.31
CA SER A 458 31.89 -53.07 10.04
C SER A 458 31.73 -54.48 9.47
N GLY A 459 32.84 -55.20 9.24
CA GLY A 459 32.81 -56.55 8.67
C GLY A 459 34.14 -56.98 8.03
N SER A 460 34.08 -58.06 7.25
CA SER A 460 35.21 -58.58 6.44
C SER A 460 35.20 -58.03 5.00
N THR A 461 34.39 -57.01 4.73
CA THR A 461 34.24 -56.39 3.41
C THR A 461 34.71 -54.96 3.48
N CYS A 462 35.33 -54.51 2.39
CA CYS A 462 35.73 -53.13 2.29
C CYS A 462 34.53 -52.18 2.13
N GLU A 463 34.44 -51.17 2.98
CA GLU A 463 33.42 -50.12 2.97
C GLU A 463 34.09 -48.74 2.86
N SER A 464 33.36 -47.75 2.31
CA SER A 464 33.78 -46.35 2.29
C SER A 464 32.84 -45.48 3.13
N GLY A 465 33.37 -44.37 3.64
CA GLY A 465 32.61 -43.39 4.39
C GLY A 465 33.38 -42.08 4.57
N THR A 466 32.66 -41.03 4.94
CA THR A 466 33.25 -39.74 5.29
C THR A 466 33.23 -39.57 6.80
N ILE A 467 34.36 -39.20 7.38
CA ILE A 467 34.48 -38.80 8.79
C ILE A 467 35.11 -37.42 8.89
N TYR A 468 35.12 -36.85 10.10
CA TYR A 468 35.73 -35.54 10.34
C TYR A 468 36.97 -35.70 11.22
N LEU A 469 38.13 -35.29 10.70
CA LEU A 469 39.41 -35.34 11.42
C LEU A 469 39.80 -33.95 11.90
N GLU A 470 40.44 -33.87 13.07
CA GLU A 470 41.01 -32.61 13.57
C GLU A 470 42.27 -32.24 12.79
N SER A 471 42.36 -30.97 12.40
CA SER A 471 43.48 -30.41 11.64
C SER A 471 44.71 -30.18 12.52
N GLY A 472 45.90 -30.30 11.95
CA GLY A 472 47.18 -30.15 12.65
C GLY A 472 47.64 -31.38 13.43
N LYS A 473 46.94 -32.52 13.25
CA LYS A 473 47.26 -33.81 13.88
C LYS A 473 47.71 -34.85 12.86
N SER A 474 48.42 -35.86 13.35
CA SER A 474 48.83 -37.03 12.56
C SER A 474 47.94 -38.21 12.87
N TYR A 475 47.62 -38.98 11.83
CA TYR A 475 46.76 -40.17 11.91
C TYR A 475 47.45 -41.34 11.23
N SER A 476 47.03 -42.55 11.58
CA SER A 476 47.50 -43.77 10.93
C SER A 476 46.34 -44.58 10.38
N ILE A 477 46.45 -44.98 9.12
CA ILE A 477 45.49 -45.87 8.46
C ILE A 477 46.12 -47.24 8.30
N THR A 478 45.50 -48.25 8.90
CA THR A 478 45.95 -49.64 8.86
C THR A 478 44.98 -50.45 8.04
N PHE A 479 45.45 -50.96 6.91
CA PHE A 479 44.72 -51.88 6.05
C PHE A 479 45.23 -53.30 6.28
N SER A 480 44.31 -54.25 6.47
CA SER A 480 44.64 -55.67 6.51
C SER A 480 43.75 -56.46 5.55
N THR A 481 44.36 -57.38 4.82
CA THR A 481 43.66 -58.27 3.89
C THR A 481 44.14 -59.70 4.09
N SER A 482 43.19 -60.65 4.15
CA SER A 482 43.45 -62.09 4.16
C SER A 482 42.77 -62.73 2.95
N SER A 483 43.50 -63.61 2.27
CA SER A 483 43.02 -64.35 1.10
C SER A 483 43.31 -65.85 1.27
N GLN A 484 42.30 -66.70 1.04
CA GLN A 484 42.39 -68.15 1.11
C GLN A 484 41.87 -68.81 -0.17
N GLY A 485 42.45 -69.95 -0.56
CA GLY A 485 41.99 -70.71 -1.74
C GLY A 485 42.34 -70.06 -3.09
N VAL A 486 43.45 -69.31 -3.13
CA VAL A 486 44.03 -68.68 -4.32
C VAL A 486 45.43 -69.24 -4.59
N ASN A 487 45.85 -69.33 -5.85
CA ASN A 487 47.16 -69.80 -6.29
C ASN A 487 47.94 -68.68 -7.01
N ASP A 488 49.12 -69.00 -7.52
CA ASP A 488 50.04 -68.11 -8.23
C ASP A 488 49.47 -67.51 -9.53
N SER A 489 48.39 -68.08 -10.10
CA SER A 489 47.72 -67.52 -11.27
C SER A 489 46.72 -66.39 -10.97
N VAL A 490 46.37 -66.16 -9.70
CA VAL A 490 45.42 -65.11 -9.29
C VAL A 490 46.18 -63.94 -8.66
N THR A 491 46.00 -62.74 -9.20
CA THR A 491 46.53 -61.51 -8.64
C THR A 491 45.43 -60.78 -7.88
N MET A 492 45.70 -60.46 -6.62
CA MET A 492 44.86 -59.64 -5.76
C MET A 492 45.37 -58.20 -5.83
N ILE A 493 44.46 -57.27 -6.13
CA ILE A 493 44.74 -55.83 -6.21
C ILE A 493 43.82 -55.15 -5.21
N SER A 494 44.41 -54.49 -4.22
CA SER A 494 43.68 -53.67 -3.27
C SER A 494 44.25 -52.28 -3.22
N ASP A 495 43.40 -51.28 -3.15
CA ASP A 495 43.77 -49.90 -2.84
C ASP A 495 43.03 -49.48 -1.58
N PHE A 496 43.67 -48.67 -0.75
CA PHE A 496 43.02 -48.03 0.41
C PHE A 496 43.48 -46.60 0.53
N SER A 497 42.60 -45.74 1.00
CA SER A 497 42.89 -44.32 1.18
C SER A 497 42.11 -43.72 2.34
N ALA A 498 42.75 -42.76 3.00
CA ALA A 498 42.13 -41.72 3.80
C ALA A 498 42.59 -40.38 3.21
N VAL A 499 41.68 -39.62 2.60
CA VAL A 499 41.96 -38.32 1.98
C VAL A 499 41.26 -37.23 2.77
N SER A 500 42.02 -36.38 3.43
CA SER A 500 41.52 -35.20 4.15
C SER A 500 41.49 -33.99 3.23
N TYR A 501 40.31 -33.49 2.94
CA TYR A 501 40.14 -32.33 2.07
C TYR A 501 40.46 -31.02 2.80
N GLN A 502 41.03 -30.04 2.09
CA GLN A 502 41.43 -28.75 2.68
C GLN A 502 40.57 -27.61 2.10
N PRO A 503 40.50 -26.43 2.77
CA PRO A 503 39.82 -25.28 2.20
C PRO A 503 40.37 -24.90 0.82
N LEU A 504 39.48 -24.46 -0.07
CA LEU A 504 39.81 -23.92 -1.37
C LEU A 504 40.61 -22.63 -1.20
N LEU A 505 41.78 -22.58 -1.79
CA LEU A 505 42.70 -21.44 -1.78
C LEU A 505 42.74 -20.78 -3.14
N LEU A 506 42.60 -19.45 -3.18
CA LEU A 506 42.74 -18.67 -4.41
C LEU A 506 43.98 -17.79 -4.34
N ALA A 507 44.70 -17.67 -5.46
CA ALA A 507 45.82 -16.75 -5.62
C ALA A 507 45.36 -15.30 -5.79
N GLU A 508 46.28 -14.34 -5.81
CA GLU A 508 45.96 -12.91 -5.98
C GLU A 508 45.28 -12.59 -7.31
N ASP A 509 45.56 -13.38 -8.35
CA ASP A 509 44.92 -13.30 -9.68
C ASP A 509 43.54 -13.98 -9.73
N GLY A 510 43.09 -14.56 -8.62
CA GLY A 510 41.79 -15.21 -8.48
C GLY A 510 41.73 -16.67 -8.92
N THR A 511 42.83 -17.25 -9.39
CA THR A 511 42.91 -18.67 -9.83
C THR A 511 43.10 -19.62 -8.64
N ALA A 512 42.86 -20.92 -8.83
CA ALA A 512 43.12 -21.91 -7.80
C ALA A 512 44.62 -22.06 -7.52
N LEU A 513 45.03 -21.82 -6.27
CA LEU A 513 46.42 -21.88 -5.85
C LEU A 513 46.93 -23.33 -5.77
N ILE A 514 48.02 -23.67 -6.47
CA ILE A 514 48.61 -25.01 -6.40
C ILE A 514 49.52 -25.14 -5.19
N ARG A 515 49.15 -26.00 -4.25
CA ARG A 515 49.84 -26.18 -2.95
C ARG A 515 51.29 -26.64 -3.09
N SER A 516 51.65 -27.44 -4.10
CA SER A 516 53.04 -27.91 -4.32
C SER A 516 54.02 -26.79 -4.72
N GLU A 517 53.53 -25.69 -5.31
CA GLU A 517 54.35 -24.57 -5.78
C GLU A 517 54.58 -23.49 -4.70
N THR A 518 53.90 -23.61 -3.55
CA THR A 518 53.86 -22.60 -2.47
C THR A 518 54.90 -22.83 -1.36
N GLY A 519 56.01 -23.50 -1.64
CA GLY A 519 56.98 -23.98 -0.64
C GLY A 519 57.60 -22.91 0.29
N SER A 520 57.38 -21.62 0.04
CA SER A 520 57.83 -20.49 0.85
C SER A 520 56.73 -19.77 1.64
N ILE A 521 55.44 -20.13 1.49
CA ILE A 521 54.29 -19.46 2.13
C ILE A 521 53.95 -20.18 3.44
N SER A 522 53.71 -19.41 4.51
CA SER A 522 53.36 -19.98 5.82
C SER A 522 51.92 -20.52 5.85
N SER A 523 51.62 -21.48 6.74
CA SER A 523 50.25 -22.01 6.91
C SER A 523 49.24 -20.95 7.34
N GLU A 524 49.68 -19.91 8.07
CA GLU A 524 48.85 -18.78 8.49
C GLU A 524 48.48 -17.87 7.31
N GLU A 525 49.43 -17.63 6.41
CA GLU A 525 49.22 -16.87 5.19
C GLU A 525 48.34 -17.63 4.20
N LEU A 526 48.54 -18.94 4.03
CA LEU A 526 47.66 -19.81 3.25
C LEU A 526 46.23 -19.86 3.81
N ALA A 527 46.07 -19.88 5.13
CA ALA A 527 44.73 -19.81 5.76
C ALA A 527 43.98 -18.51 5.40
N SER A 528 44.70 -17.40 5.26
CA SER A 528 44.11 -16.11 4.87
C SER A 528 43.65 -16.05 3.40
N MET A 529 44.19 -16.93 2.55
CA MET A 529 43.83 -17.10 1.14
C MET A 529 42.64 -18.06 0.93
N SER A 530 42.07 -18.60 2.02
CA SER A 530 40.90 -19.48 1.96
C SER A 530 39.63 -18.71 1.58
N VAL A 531 38.79 -19.35 0.77
CA VAL A 531 37.54 -18.73 0.32
C VAL A 531 36.45 -18.90 1.37
N SER A 532 36.00 -17.78 1.95
CA SER A 532 34.78 -17.76 2.77
C SER A 532 33.57 -18.10 1.89
N ASN A 533 32.70 -18.98 2.36
CA ASN A 533 31.52 -19.38 1.61
C ASN A 533 30.44 -18.29 1.65
N PRO A 534 30.15 -17.58 0.53
CA PRO A 534 29.11 -16.56 0.51
C PRO A 534 27.70 -17.16 0.59
N THR A 535 27.57 -18.48 0.40
CA THR A 535 26.30 -19.21 0.40
C THR A 535 26.02 -19.95 1.72
N LEU A 536 26.82 -19.67 2.76
CA LEU A 536 26.59 -20.19 4.10
C LEU A 536 25.15 -19.87 4.55
N HIS A 537 24.41 -20.90 4.96
CA HIS A 537 23.01 -20.83 5.38
C HIS A 537 22.01 -20.35 4.31
N LYS A 538 22.38 -20.41 3.02
CA LYS A 538 21.45 -20.15 1.92
C LYS A 538 20.62 -21.41 1.64
N ASN A 539 19.30 -21.33 1.77
CA ASN A 539 18.43 -22.47 1.51
C ASN A 539 18.35 -22.75 -0.02
N PRO A 540 18.66 -23.98 -0.51
CA PRO A 540 18.47 -24.36 -1.91
C PRO A 540 17.04 -24.21 -2.38
N LYS A 541 16.07 -24.31 -1.47
CA LYS A 541 14.64 -24.08 -1.71
C LYS A 541 14.18 -22.72 -1.20
N SER A 542 15.08 -21.72 -1.16
CA SER A 542 14.77 -20.38 -0.64
C SER A 542 13.62 -19.71 -1.40
N LEU A 543 13.55 -19.87 -2.72
CA LEU A 543 12.47 -19.34 -3.53
C LEU A 543 11.12 -20.01 -3.22
N ASP A 544 11.10 -21.34 -3.09
CA ASP A 544 9.91 -22.07 -2.64
C ASP A 544 9.46 -21.59 -1.25
N ALA A 545 10.39 -21.39 -0.33
CA ALA A 545 10.11 -20.92 1.01
C ALA A 545 9.51 -19.49 1.03
N LYS A 546 10.07 -18.56 0.24
CA LYS A 546 9.55 -17.19 0.09
C LYS A 546 8.14 -17.17 -0.48
N LEU A 547 7.87 -18.02 -1.47
CA LEU A 547 6.57 -18.09 -2.12
C LEU A 547 5.54 -18.83 -1.27
N ILE A 548 5.92 -19.85 -0.50
CA ILE A 548 5.03 -20.46 0.49
C ILE A 548 4.66 -19.44 1.57
N TYR A 549 5.62 -18.63 2.02
CA TYR A 549 5.37 -17.53 2.93
C TYR A 549 4.39 -16.50 2.35
N SER A 550 4.53 -16.17 1.05
CA SER A 550 3.70 -15.15 0.41
C SER A 550 2.22 -15.51 0.29
N LEU A 551 1.88 -16.79 0.41
CA LEU A 551 0.49 -17.29 0.44
C LEU A 551 -0.32 -16.83 1.65
N PHE A 552 0.33 -16.40 2.74
CA PHE A 552 -0.36 -16.17 4.02
C PHE A 552 -0.26 -14.71 4.48
N VAL A 553 0.91 -14.31 4.97
CA VAL A 553 1.07 -13.02 5.66
C VAL A 553 0.84 -11.82 4.73
N PRO A 554 1.37 -11.79 3.49
CA PRO A 554 1.14 -10.68 2.58
C PRO A 554 -0.33 -10.53 2.15
N CYS A 555 -1.07 -11.63 2.05
CA CYS A 555 -2.51 -11.62 1.79
C CYS A 555 -3.27 -10.86 2.90
N LEU A 556 -2.87 -11.08 4.16
CA LEU A 556 -3.40 -10.32 5.29
C LEU A 556 -3.00 -8.83 5.24
N GLY A 557 -1.83 -8.50 4.68
CA GLY A 557 -1.43 -7.11 4.42
C GLY A 557 -2.34 -6.39 3.43
N VAL A 558 -2.71 -7.05 2.33
CA VAL A 558 -3.73 -6.55 1.39
C VAL A 558 -5.07 -6.38 2.09
N GLY A 559 -5.47 -7.37 2.90
CA GLY A 559 -6.67 -7.30 3.73
C GLY A 559 -6.66 -6.11 4.70
N ALA A 560 -5.53 -5.83 5.34
CA ALA A 560 -5.35 -4.72 6.27
C ALA A 560 -5.45 -3.36 5.58
N LEU A 561 -4.88 -3.21 4.37
CA LEU A 561 -5.04 -2.00 3.55
C LEU A 561 -6.51 -1.72 3.27
N VAL A 562 -7.22 -2.73 2.74
CA VAL A 562 -8.66 -2.61 2.43
C VAL A 562 -9.45 -2.32 3.70
N PHE A 563 -9.13 -2.96 4.81
CA PHE A 563 -9.78 -2.72 6.09
C PHE A 563 -9.60 -1.26 6.56
N MET A 564 -8.37 -0.73 6.49
CA MET A 564 -8.06 0.62 6.90
C MET A 564 -8.73 1.67 6.01
N LEU A 565 -8.71 1.47 4.69
CA LEU A 565 -9.42 2.32 3.71
C LEU A 565 -10.92 2.33 3.97
N MET A 566 -11.55 1.15 4.03
CA MET A 566 -13.00 1.02 4.25
C MET A 566 -13.43 1.59 5.61
N ARG A 567 -12.65 1.35 6.67
CA ARG A 567 -12.94 1.88 8.02
C ARG A 567 -12.74 3.39 8.12
N SER A 568 -11.87 3.97 7.30
CA SER A 568 -11.76 5.44 7.18
C SER A 568 -13.04 6.02 6.59
N MET A 569 -13.53 5.43 5.49
CA MET A 569 -14.75 5.85 4.81
C MET A 569 -16.02 5.66 5.64
N ALA A 570 -16.12 4.56 6.41
CA ALA A 570 -17.30 4.26 7.23
C ALA A 570 -17.50 5.23 8.42
N ARG A 571 -16.43 5.84 8.94
CA ARG A 571 -16.47 6.59 10.21
C ARG A 571 -17.11 7.98 10.13
N GLY A 572 -17.05 8.66 8.99
CA GLY A 572 -17.64 10.00 8.85
C GLY A 572 -19.16 9.96 8.71
N TYR A 573 -19.63 9.09 7.82
CA TYR A 573 -21.03 9.07 7.37
C TYR A 573 -21.98 8.32 8.34
N GLU A 574 -21.61 7.13 8.83
CA GLU A 574 -22.46 6.37 9.74
C GLU A 574 -22.55 6.97 11.15
N TRP A 575 -21.55 7.74 11.57
CA TRP A 575 -21.53 8.33 12.92
C TRP A 575 -22.57 9.44 13.08
N GLU A 576 -22.63 10.39 12.14
CA GLU A 576 -23.66 11.43 12.14
C GLU A 576 -25.07 10.84 11.98
N MET A 577 -25.21 9.78 11.18
CA MET A 577 -26.50 9.11 10.92
C MET A 577 -27.04 8.32 12.11
N ASN A 578 -26.19 7.80 13.01
CA ASN A 578 -26.63 7.04 14.19
C ASN A 578 -27.07 7.91 15.37
N LYS A 579 -26.83 9.23 15.33
CA LYS A 579 -27.33 10.17 16.34
C LYS A 579 -28.84 10.43 16.20
N CYS A 580 -29.42 10.22 15.02
CA CYS A 580 -30.83 10.50 14.77
C CYS A 580 -31.75 9.44 15.40
N TYR A 581 -32.66 9.85 16.29
CA TYR A 581 -33.69 8.98 16.87
C TYR A 581 -35.10 9.17 16.27
N GLY A 582 -35.23 10.00 15.22
CA GLY A 582 -36.48 10.18 14.46
C GLY A 582 -37.54 11.02 15.18
N CYS A 583 -37.16 12.17 15.76
CA CYS A 583 -38.09 13.12 16.37
C CYS A 583 -38.84 14.01 15.37
N ASP A 584 -38.41 14.04 14.10
CA ASP A 584 -38.96 14.84 13.00
C ASP A 584 -38.93 16.38 13.19
N LEU A 585 -38.26 16.93 14.22
CA LEU A 585 -38.11 18.39 14.38
C LEU A 585 -37.37 19.06 13.21
N CYS A 586 -36.41 18.35 12.60
CA CYS A 586 -35.72 18.81 11.41
C CYS A 586 -36.64 18.90 10.18
N ASP A 587 -37.71 18.10 10.15
CA ASP A 587 -38.73 18.10 9.09
C ASP A 587 -39.55 19.38 9.20
N ASP A 588 -40.07 19.67 10.39
CA ASP A 588 -40.86 20.87 10.68
C ASP A 588 -40.08 22.17 10.45
N ALA A 589 -38.79 22.19 10.79
CA ALA A 589 -37.92 23.35 10.59
C ALA A 589 -37.45 23.55 9.13
N CYS A 590 -37.64 22.57 8.24
CA CYS A 590 -37.10 22.63 6.89
C CYS A 590 -37.94 23.53 5.96
N PRO A 591 -37.40 24.64 5.42
CA PRO A 591 -38.18 25.54 4.54
C PRO A 591 -38.63 24.88 3.23
N VAL A 592 -37.92 23.84 2.78
CA VAL A 592 -38.25 23.10 1.54
C VAL A 592 -39.62 22.40 1.66
N ARG A 593 -40.11 22.14 2.89
CA ARG A 593 -41.46 21.62 3.13
C ARG A 593 -42.56 22.46 2.53
N LEU A 594 -42.37 23.77 2.47
CA LEU A 594 -43.39 24.72 2.05
C LEU A 594 -43.78 24.55 0.58
N PHE A 595 -42.92 23.95 -0.25
CA PHE A 595 -43.18 23.83 -1.69
C PHE A 595 -43.06 22.42 -2.27
N ASN A 596 -42.39 21.46 -1.61
CA ASN A 596 -42.33 20.08 -2.14
C ASN A 596 -43.54 19.20 -1.76
N ALA A 597 -44.42 19.65 -0.85
CA ALA A 597 -45.71 19.02 -0.49
C ALA A 597 -45.68 17.48 -0.25
N GLY A 598 -44.51 16.89 0.01
CA GLY A 598 -44.30 15.44 0.12
C GLY A 598 -44.49 14.87 1.52
N ASP A 599 -44.29 13.54 1.65
CA ASP A 599 -44.12 12.87 2.95
C ASP A 599 -42.86 13.35 3.68
N LYS A 600 -42.70 12.97 4.95
CA LYS A 600 -41.65 13.44 5.88
C LYS A 600 -40.26 13.61 5.22
N LEU A 601 -39.66 14.81 5.31
CA LEU A 601 -38.23 14.99 5.05
C LEU A 601 -37.46 14.35 6.19
N ASN A 602 -37.06 13.11 5.98
CA ASN A 602 -35.96 12.57 6.74
C ASN A 602 -34.83 12.24 5.77
N ILE A 603 -34.09 13.28 5.37
CA ILE A 603 -32.95 13.19 4.43
C ILE A 603 -32.00 12.04 4.82
N ILE A 604 -31.80 11.85 6.13
CA ILE A 604 -30.99 10.77 6.70
C ILE A 604 -31.66 9.40 6.56
N TYR A 605 -32.94 9.27 6.91
CA TYR A 605 -33.69 8.01 6.86
C TYR A 605 -34.04 7.54 5.44
N ASN A 606 -34.41 8.45 4.55
CA ASN A 606 -34.72 8.14 3.15
C ASN A 606 -33.44 7.73 2.41
N THR A 607 -32.32 8.43 2.67
CA THR A 607 -31.01 7.97 2.16
C THR A 607 -30.58 6.63 2.78
N TRP A 608 -30.90 6.38 4.06
CA TRP A 608 -30.67 5.09 4.73
C TRP A 608 -31.44 3.94 4.06
N ASN A 609 -32.66 4.19 3.57
CA ASN A 609 -33.48 3.20 2.87
C ASN A 609 -33.19 3.13 1.36
N ASN A 610 -32.32 4.01 0.84
CA ASN A 610 -32.10 4.17 -0.60
C ASN A 610 -33.42 4.47 -1.33
N GLU A 611 -34.33 5.16 -0.63
CA GLU A 611 -35.59 5.70 -1.11
C GLU A 611 -35.33 7.13 -1.59
N ASP A 612 -35.92 7.49 -2.72
CA ASP A 612 -35.86 8.86 -3.26
C ASP A 612 -36.47 9.80 -2.22
N ASP A 613 -35.69 10.76 -1.73
CA ASP A 613 -35.92 11.46 -0.48
C ASP A 613 -37.01 12.54 -0.56
N GLY A 614 -37.66 12.70 -1.71
CA GLY A 614 -38.72 13.71 -1.93
C GLY A 614 -38.23 15.16 -1.82
N VAL A 615 -36.97 15.35 -1.42
CA VAL A 615 -36.17 16.54 -1.58
C VAL A 615 -34.99 16.12 -2.40
N PRO A 616 -34.97 16.47 -3.70
CA PRO A 616 -33.78 16.30 -4.52
C PRO A 616 -32.58 16.79 -3.72
N LEU A 617 -31.50 16.03 -3.65
CA LEU A 617 -30.24 16.41 -2.96
C LEU A 617 -29.85 17.88 -3.21
N TYR A 618 -30.24 18.41 -4.37
CA TYR A 618 -29.99 19.77 -4.84
C TYR A 618 -31.10 20.81 -4.58
N SER A 619 -32.26 20.40 -4.06
CA SER A 619 -33.29 21.28 -3.50
C SER A 619 -33.01 21.70 -2.05
N CYS A 620 -32.07 21.02 -1.35
CA CYS A 620 -31.63 21.46 -0.03
C CYS A 620 -30.96 22.84 -0.10
N LEU A 621 -31.47 23.79 0.69
CA LEU A 621 -30.98 25.17 0.75
C LEU A 621 -29.70 25.36 1.57
N THR A 622 -29.20 24.31 2.23
CA THR A 622 -27.99 24.33 3.09
C THR A 622 -27.99 25.47 4.12
N CYS A 623 -29.17 25.76 4.66
CA CYS A 623 -29.42 26.91 5.52
C CYS A 623 -29.20 26.63 7.02
N THR A 624 -28.91 25.38 7.43
CA THR A 624 -28.68 24.99 8.85
C THR A 624 -29.94 25.01 9.74
N ALA A 625 -31.15 25.24 9.21
CA ALA A 625 -32.38 25.20 10.03
C ALA A 625 -32.57 23.84 10.74
N CYS A 626 -32.39 22.74 9.99
CA CYS A 626 -32.53 21.39 10.51
C CYS A 626 -31.45 21.02 11.55
N THR A 627 -30.20 21.47 11.35
CA THR A 627 -29.11 21.29 12.30
C THR A 627 -29.40 21.99 13.63
N ASN A 628 -29.87 23.24 13.57
CA ASN A 628 -30.21 24.02 14.77
C ASN A 628 -31.43 23.46 15.51
N ALA A 629 -32.43 22.98 14.77
CA ALA A 629 -33.61 22.34 15.37
C ALA A 629 -33.33 20.94 15.94
N CYS A 630 -32.16 20.34 15.67
CA CYS A 630 -31.88 18.96 16.05
C CYS A 630 -31.44 18.84 17.52
N PRO A 631 -32.19 18.13 18.39
CA PRO A 631 -31.82 17.95 19.79
C PRO A 631 -30.62 17.03 20.02
N GLN A 632 -30.13 16.36 18.96
CA GLN A 632 -28.94 15.50 18.99
C GLN A 632 -27.75 16.14 18.30
N LEU A 633 -27.89 17.40 17.87
CA LEU A 633 -26.84 18.13 17.18
C LEU A 633 -26.29 17.33 15.98
N VAL A 634 -27.21 16.72 15.22
CA VAL A 634 -26.88 16.09 13.94
C VAL A 634 -26.53 17.19 12.97
N ASP A 635 -25.32 17.12 12.42
CA ASP A 635 -24.86 18.09 11.42
C ASP A 635 -25.35 17.68 10.02
N TYR A 636 -26.50 18.21 9.64
CA TYR A 636 -27.06 17.97 8.31
C TYR A 636 -26.28 18.70 7.20
N ASP A 637 -25.58 19.77 7.53
CA ASP A 637 -24.86 20.58 6.54
C ASP A 637 -23.63 19.84 6.04
N SER A 638 -22.83 19.26 6.95
CA SER A 638 -21.72 18.37 6.62
C SER A 638 -22.18 17.14 5.83
N TYR A 639 -23.34 16.59 6.16
CA TYR A 639 -23.93 15.48 5.40
C TYR A 639 -24.21 15.87 3.94
N ILE A 640 -24.84 17.02 3.71
CA ILE A 640 -25.16 17.49 2.35
C ILE A 640 -23.89 17.79 1.56
N ASP A 641 -22.90 18.44 2.16
CA ASP A 641 -21.58 18.70 1.57
C ASP A 641 -20.93 17.38 1.08
N ILE A 642 -20.76 16.41 1.99
CA ILE A 642 -20.18 15.10 1.66
C ILE A 642 -20.97 14.40 0.54
N ARG A 643 -22.32 14.42 0.60
CA ARG A 643 -23.15 13.71 -0.38
C ARG A 643 -23.07 14.34 -1.77
N ARG A 644 -23.08 15.67 -1.86
CA ARG A 644 -22.91 16.37 -3.15
C ARG A 644 -21.53 16.13 -3.74
N ASN A 645 -20.48 16.07 -2.92
CA ASN A 645 -19.11 15.76 -3.37
C ASN A 645 -18.94 14.34 -3.92
N LEU A 646 -19.79 13.39 -3.53
CA LEU A 646 -19.77 12.02 -4.06
C LEU A 646 -20.49 11.87 -5.42
N VAL A 647 -21.18 12.91 -5.90
CA VAL A 647 -21.89 12.88 -7.19
C VAL A 647 -20.91 13.16 -8.32
N VAL A 648 -20.63 12.13 -9.13
CA VAL A 648 -19.77 12.26 -10.32
C VAL A 648 -20.48 13.08 -11.38
N GLY A 649 -19.82 14.13 -11.88
CA GLY A 649 -20.35 15.04 -12.92
C GLY A 649 -21.01 16.31 -12.38
N GLY A 650 -21.08 16.47 -11.06
CA GLY A 650 -21.62 17.68 -10.43
C GLY A 650 -23.15 17.77 -10.44
N PRO A 651 -23.69 18.95 -10.07
CA PRO A 651 -25.14 19.18 -10.00
C PRO A 651 -25.81 19.07 -11.38
N PRO A 652 -27.06 18.56 -11.46
CA PRO A 652 -27.83 18.56 -12.71
C PRO A 652 -28.02 19.99 -13.22
N ALA A 653 -27.81 20.20 -14.53
CA ALA A 653 -27.97 21.52 -15.14
C ALA A 653 -29.37 22.13 -14.96
N ALA A 654 -30.41 21.29 -14.78
CA ALA A 654 -31.77 21.74 -14.50
C ALA A 654 -31.92 22.45 -13.14
N GLU A 655 -31.01 22.20 -12.19
CA GLU A 655 -31.04 22.78 -10.84
C GLU A 655 -30.24 24.08 -10.73
N ILE A 656 -29.48 24.46 -11.78
CA ILE A 656 -28.68 25.68 -11.82
C ILE A 656 -29.15 26.56 -12.97
N PRO A 657 -30.06 27.51 -12.71
CA PRO A 657 -30.53 28.44 -13.73
C PRO A 657 -29.44 29.41 -14.23
N HIS A 658 -28.44 29.68 -13.39
CA HIS A 658 -27.33 30.60 -13.64
C HIS A 658 -26.09 29.87 -14.19
N THR A 659 -26.26 29.11 -15.27
CA THR A 659 -25.18 28.25 -15.82
C THR A 659 -23.99 29.04 -16.34
N VAL A 660 -24.18 30.30 -16.77
CA VAL A 660 -23.10 31.16 -17.26
C VAL A 660 -22.18 31.56 -16.11
N LEU A 661 -22.74 32.03 -15.00
CA LEU A 661 -21.97 32.35 -13.80
C LEU A 661 -21.21 31.12 -13.28
N GLN A 662 -21.87 29.96 -13.23
CA GLN A 662 -21.20 28.71 -12.85
C GLN A 662 -19.99 28.41 -13.77
N ALA A 663 -20.16 28.55 -15.08
CA ALA A 663 -19.10 28.29 -16.06
C ALA A 663 -17.95 29.30 -15.96
N VAL A 664 -18.24 30.58 -15.73
CA VAL A 664 -17.21 31.63 -15.52
C VAL A 664 -16.38 31.30 -14.29
N LEU A 665 -17.03 30.96 -13.16
CA LEU A 665 -16.33 30.61 -11.93
C LEU A 665 -15.52 29.31 -12.03
N ALA A 666 -15.99 28.35 -12.82
CA ALA A 666 -15.22 27.14 -13.11
C ALA A 666 -13.99 27.44 -13.99
N ALA A 667 -14.13 28.30 -15.00
CA ALA A 667 -13.00 28.72 -15.84
C ALA A 667 -11.97 29.54 -15.03
N GLU A 668 -12.45 30.38 -14.11
CA GLU A 668 -11.60 31.15 -13.20
C GLU A 668 -10.75 30.27 -12.29
N ALA A 669 -11.20 29.06 -11.96
CA ALA A 669 -10.47 28.13 -11.11
C ALA A 669 -9.27 27.47 -11.82
N GLU A 670 -9.22 27.51 -13.16
CA GLU A 670 -8.11 26.92 -13.91
C GLU A 670 -6.82 27.74 -13.75
N GLU A 671 -5.67 27.05 -13.82
CA GLU A 671 -4.35 27.65 -13.57
C GLU A 671 -3.95 28.67 -14.65
N ASP A 672 -4.40 28.48 -15.89
CA ASP A 672 -4.15 29.42 -16.99
C ASP A 672 -4.87 30.76 -16.80
N ALA A 673 -5.96 30.78 -16.02
CA ALA A 673 -6.63 32.01 -15.64
C ALA A 673 -5.80 32.87 -14.68
N ASP A 674 -4.80 32.31 -13.97
CA ASP A 674 -3.96 33.04 -13.00
C ASP A 674 -3.26 34.25 -13.65
N GLU A 675 -2.87 34.16 -14.92
CA GLU A 675 -2.21 35.23 -15.68
C GLU A 675 -3.10 36.47 -15.87
N SER A 676 -4.43 36.32 -15.71
CA SER A 676 -5.40 37.42 -15.84
C SER A 676 -5.55 38.24 -14.56
N PHE A 677 -4.92 37.83 -13.46
CA PHE A 677 -4.99 38.49 -12.16
C PHE A 677 -3.66 39.17 -11.81
N ILE A 678 -3.72 40.30 -11.13
CA ILE A 678 -2.57 41.13 -10.79
C ILE A 678 -1.70 40.42 -9.74
N GLU A 679 -0.38 40.49 -9.92
CA GLU A 679 0.57 39.94 -8.96
C GLU A 679 0.67 40.77 -7.69
N VAL A 680 0.97 40.11 -6.56
CA VAL A 680 0.98 40.75 -5.23
C VAL A 680 1.93 41.95 -5.19
N GLY A 681 3.09 41.84 -5.82
CA GLY A 681 4.09 42.91 -5.87
C GLY A 681 3.68 44.13 -6.70
N ASP A 682 2.69 43.98 -7.59
CA ASP A 682 2.21 45.03 -8.49
C ASP A 682 0.84 45.60 -8.07
N TYR A 683 0.19 45.00 -7.08
CA TYR A 683 -1.11 45.44 -6.57
C TYR A 683 -0.93 46.55 -5.50
N PRO A 684 -1.74 47.63 -5.53
CA PRO A 684 -1.63 48.73 -4.57
C PRO A 684 -2.18 48.32 -3.19
N LEU A 685 -1.34 47.69 -2.38
CA LEU A 685 -1.64 47.29 -1.00
C LEU A 685 -1.22 48.40 -0.03
N ASP A 686 -2.18 49.26 0.33
CA ASP A 686 -1.91 50.47 1.12
C ASP A 686 -2.21 50.31 2.63
N SER A 687 -2.87 49.22 3.04
CA SER A 687 -3.26 48.95 4.44
C SER A 687 -3.12 47.46 4.78
N SER A 688 -3.01 47.13 6.07
CA SER A 688 -3.12 45.76 6.58
C SER A 688 -4.57 45.25 6.69
N ILE A 689 -5.56 46.12 6.41
CA ILE A 689 -6.98 45.77 6.35
C ILE A 689 -7.39 45.70 4.88
N GLY A 690 -7.91 44.56 4.46
CA GLY A 690 -8.37 44.31 3.09
C GLY A 690 -9.87 44.12 3.03
N TYR A 691 -10.56 44.81 2.10
CA TYR A 691 -11.98 44.63 1.83
C TYR A 691 -12.20 43.82 0.57
N TYR A 692 -12.87 42.68 0.69
CA TYR A 692 -13.27 41.84 -0.43
C TYR A 692 -14.76 42.07 -0.79
N PRO A 693 -15.08 42.58 -2.00
CA PRO A 693 -16.44 42.91 -2.41
C PRO A 693 -17.29 41.68 -2.77
N GLY A 694 -16.70 40.49 -2.89
CA GLY A 694 -17.40 39.32 -3.38
C GLY A 694 -17.62 39.35 -4.89
N CYS A 695 -18.67 38.66 -5.35
CA CYS A 695 -19.01 38.54 -6.77
C CYS A 695 -20.08 39.54 -7.25
N VAL A 696 -20.26 40.66 -6.55
CA VAL A 696 -21.33 41.65 -6.82
C VAL A 696 -21.34 42.12 -8.28
N ASP A 697 -20.18 42.41 -8.87
CA ASP A 697 -20.07 42.86 -10.26
C ASP A 697 -20.57 41.81 -11.27
N TYR A 698 -20.29 40.53 -11.02
CA TYR A 698 -20.76 39.43 -11.87
C TYR A 698 -22.26 39.22 -11.72
N ILE A 699 -22.79 39.36 -10.51
CA ILE A 699 -24.23 39.27 -10.27
C ILE A 699 -24.93 40.44 -10.97
N ASP A 700 -24.41 41.66 -10.88
CA ASP A 700 -24.98 42.80 -11.58
C ASP A 700 -25.00 42.58 -13.10
N GLN A 701 -23.91 42.08 -13.68
CA GLN A 701 -23.84 41.75 -15.11
C GLN A 701 -24.84 40.66 -15.54
N GLU A 702 -25.07 39.65 -14.70
CA GLU A 702 -25.96 38.54 -15.03
C GLU A 702 -27.44 38.90 -14.85
N MET A 703 -27.79 39.69 -13.83
CA MET A 703 -29.18 39.94 -13.45
C MET A 703 -29.82 41.02 -14.34
N VAL A 704 -30.91 40.65 -15.03
CA VAL A 704 -31.62 41.53 -15.97
C VAL A 704 -32.19 42.80 -15.30
N PHE A 705 -32.46 42.74 -14.00
CA PHE A 705 -32.99 43.85 -13.19
C PHE A 705 -31.91 44.68 -12.49
N SER A 706 -30.64 44.43 -12.77
CA SER A 706 -29.52 45.27 -12.30
C SER A 706 -29.41 46.58 -13.08
N HIS A 707 -28.85 47.61 -12.45
CA HIS A 707 -28.55 48.93 -13.02
C HIS A 707 -27.66 48.85 -14.27
N VAL A 708 -26.76 47.86 -14.36
CA VAL A 708 -25.94 47.64 -15.57
C VAL A 708 -26.77 47.09 -16.75
N ASN A 709 -27.93 46.50 -16.46
CA ASN A 709 -28.87 45.91 -17.41
C ASN A 709 -30.17 46.72 -17.59
N LYS A 710 -30.18 48.01 -17.19
CA LYS A 710 -31.33 48.96 -17.23
C LYS A 710 -32.42 48.74 -16.18
N GLY A 711 -32.15 47.97 -15.13
CA GLY A 711 -32.99 47.92 -13.93
C GLY A 711 -32.56 48.94 -12.87
N GLU A 712 -33.04 48.76 -11.64
CA GLU A 712 -32.82 49.67 -10.51
C GLU A 712 -31.89 49.09 -9.42
N MET A 713 -31.67 47.76 -9.40
CA MET A 713 -30.82 47.12 -8.39
C MET A 713 -29.34 47.44 -8.63
N ASP A 714 -28.63 47.87 -7.60
CA ASP A 714 -27.19 48.12 -7.62
C ASP A 714 -26.52 47.40 -6.44
N LEU A 715 -25.84 46.29 -6.71
CA LEU A 715 -25.09 45.56 -5.67
C LEU A 715 -23.68 46.13 -5.49
N GLY A 716 -23.13 46.78 -6.52
CA GLY A 716 -21.88 47.54 -6.45
C GLY A 716 -21.93 48.69 -5.44
N ASP A 717 -23.11 49.29 -5.23
CA ASP A 717 -23.35 50.33 -4.23
C ASP A 717 -22.90 49.92 -2.81
N VAL A 718 -23.04 48.64 -2.44
CA VAL A 718 -22.61 48.14 -1.12
C VAL A 718 -21.11 48.34 -0.90
N THR A 719 -20.32 48.14 -1.96
CA THR A 719 -18.87 48.37 -1.91
C THR A 719 -18.56 49.86 -1.79
N THR A 720 -19.20 50.70 -2.60
CA THR A 720 -19.02 52.16 -2.53
C THR A 720 -19.42 52.70 -1.16
N SER A 721 -20.51 52.20 -0.61
CA SER A 721 -21.02 52.53 0.72
C SER A 721 -20.08 52.09 1.84
N ALA A 722 -19.47 50.90 1.73
CA ALA A 722 -18.47 50.44 2.68
C ALA A 722 -17.26 51.39 2.74
N PHE A 723 -16.71 51.77 1.58
CA PHE A 723 -15.59 52.73 1.51
C PHE A 723 -15.97 54.12 2.00
N THR A 724 -17.20 54.59 1.69
CA THR A 724 -17.71 55.85 2.24
C THR A 724 -17.70 55.85 3.77
N ILE A 725 -18.10 54.73 4.38
CA ILE A 725 -18.08 54.58 5.84
C ILE A 725 -16.64 54.48 6.37
N PHE A 726 -15.77 53.69 5.74
CA PHE A 726 -14.38 53.55 6.17
C PHE A 726 -13.64 54.90 6.13
N GLU A 727 -13.83 55.68 5.06
CA GLU A 727 -13.27 57.03 4.93
C GLU A 727 -13.77 57.96 6.05
N GLU A 728 -15.07 57.91 6.38
CA GLU A 728 -15.64 58.73 7.44
C GLU A 728 -15.17 58.30 8.85
N MET A 729 -14.90 57.01 9.04
CA MET A 729 -14.26 56.49 10.26
C MET A 729 -12.77 56.84 10.34
N GLY A 730 -12.15 57.24 9.23
CA GLY A 730 -10.71 57.44 9.13
C GLY A 730 -9.90 56.14 9.13
N GLU A 731 -10.54 55.02 8.73
CA GLU A 731 -9.90 53.71 8.61
C GLU A 731 -9.32 53.52 7.20
N GLU A 732 -8.02 53.27 7.11
CA GLU A 732 -7.38 52.94 5.83
C GLU A 732 -7.68 51.47 5.50
N VAL A 733 -8.42 51.23 4.40
CA VAL A 733 -8.81 49.88 3.96
C VAL A 733 -8.43 49.71 2.50
N THR A 734 -7.75 48.62 2.18
CA THR A 734 -7.35 48.28 0.80
C THR A 734 -8.47 47.52 0.09
N TYR A 735 -8.84 47.95 -1.11
CA TYR A 735 -9.79 47.22 -1.95
C TYR A 735 -9.12 45.97 -2.55
N LEU A 736 -9.67 44.79 -2.26
CA LEU A 736 -9.21 43.52 -2.81
C LEU A 736 -10.17 43.06 -3.91
N GLY A 737 -10.02 43.68 -5.07
CA GLY A 737 -10.91 43.49 -6.22
C GLY A 737 -10.79 42.12 -6.89
N ARG A 738 -11.67 41.91 -7.88
CA ARG A 738 -11.71 40.71 -8.72
C ARG A 738 -10.60 40.64 -9.75
N ASP A 739 -9.79 41.69 -9.87
CA ASP A 739 -8.53 41.72 -10.58
C ASP A 739 -7.37 41.17 -9.75
N PHE A 740 -7.55 40.97 -8.43
CA PHE A 740 -6.54 40.44 -7.52
C PHE A 740 -6.92 39.10 -6.90
N LEU A 741 -8.13 38.99 -6.34
CA LEU A 741 -8.64 37.75 -5.74
C LEU A 741 -9.66 37.06 -6.65
N LYS A 742 -9.56 35.73 -6.68
CA LYS A 742 -10.56 34.86 -7.28
C LYS A 742 -11.81 34.77 -6.41
N CYS A 743 -12.85 34.13 -6.94
CA CYS A 743 -14.11 33.93 -6.23
C CYS A 743 -13.85 33.18 -4.93
N CYS A 744 -14.58 33.52 -3.85
CA CYS A 744 -14.45 32.80 -2.59
C CYS A 744 -14.75 31.29 -2.69
N GLY A 745 -15.47 30.85 -3.73
CA GLY A 745 -15.77 29.45 -4.00
C GLY A 745 -16.97 28.89 -3.24
N HIS A 746 -17.75 29.75 -2.56
CA HIS A 746 -18.94 29.36 -1.78
C HIS A 746 -19.89 28.48 -2.61
N ASP A 747 -20.22 28.93 -3.81
CA ASP A 747 -21.20 28.27 -4.67
C ASP A 747 -20.69 26.89 -5.12
N GLN A 748 -19.43 26.80 -5.53
CA GLN A 748 -18.79 25.57 -5.99
C GLN A 748 -18.74 24.52 -4.88
N LYS A 749 -18.38 24.93 -3.66
CA LYS A 749 -18.38 24.05 -2.48
C LYS A 749 -19.75 23.41 -2.28
N TRP A 750 -20.77 24.24 -2.13
CA TRP A 750 -22.12 23.76 -1.82
C TRP A 750 -22.82 23.11 -3.03
N GLN A 751 -22.35 23.33 -4.27
CA GLN A 751 -22.77 22.57 -5.45
C GLN A 751 -22.16 21.15 -5.50
N GLY A 752 -21.16 20.85 -4.68
CA GLY A 752 -20.43 19.56 -4.72
C GLY A 752 -19.24 19.55 -5.67
N MET A 753 -18.81 20.72 -6.15
CA MET A 753 -17.67 20.88 -7.07
C MET A 753 -16.38 21.08 -6.27
N THR A 754 -16.02 20.10 -5.44
CA THR A 754 -14.88 20.20 -4.50
C THR A 754 -13.58 20.57 -5.20
N GLU A 755 -13.31 19.98 -6.37
CA GLU A 755 -12.08 20.25 -7.10
C GLU A 755 -11.96 21.73 -7.50
N VAL A 756 -13.04 22.32 -8.00
CA VAL A 756 -13.09 23.75 -8.37
C VAL A 756 -12.95 24.63 -7.14
N PHE A 757 -13.64 24.29 -6.05
CA PHE A 757 -13.54 25.00 -4.78
C PHE A 757 -12.10 25.00 -4.23
N GLU A 758 -11.44 23.84 -4.18
CA GLU A 758 -10.07 23.72 -3.66
C GLU A 758 -9.06 24.50 -4.52
N LYS A 759 -9.22 24.53 -5.85
CA LYS A 759 -8.38 25.37 -6.74
C LYS A 759 -8.55 26.87 -6.44
N LEU A 760 -9.79 27.35 -6.33
CA LEU A 760 -10.10 28.75 -5.98
C LEU A 760 -9.55 29.12 -4.60
N LYS A 761 -9.77 28.25 -3.61
CA LYS A 761 -9.27 28.39 -2.25
C LYS A 761 -7.75 28.48 -2.21
N ALA A 762 -7.05 27.54 -2.85
CA ALA A 762 -5.58 27.50 -2.85
C ALA A 762 -4.97 28.78 -3.43
N TYR A 763 -5.51 29.28 -4.54
CA TYR A 763 -5.08 30.54 -5.14
C TYR A 763 -5.24 31.73 -4.18
N ASN A 764 -6.46 31.90 -3.65
CA ASN A 764 -6.79 33.01 -2.77
C ASN A 764 -6.00 32.97 -1.46
N GLN A 765 -5.83 31.80 -0.85
CA GLN A 765 -5.03 31.63 0.36
C GLN A 765 -3.58 32.05 0.13
N LYS A 766 -3.00 31.67 -1.01
CA LYS A 766 -1.64 32.07 -1.37
C LYS A 766 -1.53 33.59 -1.50
N LYS A 767 -2.41 34.23 -2.30
CA LYS A 767 -2.41 35.69 -2.49
C LYS A 767 -2.59 36.45 -1.17
N LEU A 768 -3.55 36.02 -0.34
CA LEU A 768 -3.79 36.62 0.96
C LEU A 768 -2.58 36.47 1.89
N GLY A 769 -1.96 35.29 1.95
CA GLY A 769 -0.76 35.06 2.77
C GLY A 769 0.46 35.87 2.31
N GLU A 770 0.59 36.16 1.03
CA GLU A 770 1.68 36.97 0.46
C GLU A 770 1.40 38.49 0.54
N SER A 771 0.13 38.89 0.65
CA SER A 771 -0.29 40.30 0.63
C SER A 771 0.05 41.11 1.89
N GLY A 772 0.30 40.46 3.02
CA GLY A 772 0.50 41.15 4.29
C GLY A 772 -0.79 41.73 4.91
N ILE A 773 -1.96 41.38 4.37
CA ILE A 773 -3.26 41.68 4.98
C ILE A 773 -3.39 40.87 6.28
N GLU A 774 -3.73 41.53 7.38
CA GLU A 774 -3.95 40.92 8.70
C GLU A 774 -5.45 40.77 9.00
N THR A 775 -6.29 41.66 8.47
CA THR A 775 -7.76 41.61 8.62
C THR A 775 -8.46 41.65 7.27
N LEU A 776 -9.23 40.59 6.95
CA LEU A 776 -10.05 40.49 5.76
C LEU A 776 -11.51 40.80 6.09
N VAL A 777 -12.05 41.86 5.50
CA VAL A 777 -13.42 42.34 5.70
C VAL A 777 -14.25 42.05 4.45
N THR A 778 -15.51 41.62 4.61
CA THR A 778 -16.44 41.47 3.48
C THR A 778 -17.89 41.73 3.89
N SER A 779 -18.66 42.37 3.00
CA SER A 779 -20.09 42.63 3.21
C SER A 779 -20.99 41.47 2.78
N CYS A 780 -20.42 40.40 2.22
CA CYS A 780 -21.19 39.23 1.81
C CYS A 780 -21.15 38.14 2.87
N ALA A 781 -22.31 37.85 3.49
CA ALA A 781 -22.48 36.76 4.45
C ALA A 781 -21.97 35.38 3.95
N GLU A 782 -22.09 35.08 2.65
CA GLU A 782 -21.59 33.85 2.06
C GLU A 782 -20.06 33.83 1.97
N CYS A 783 -19.46 34.94 1.52
CA CYS A 783 -18.01 35.08 1.44
C CYS A 783 -17.40 35.01 2.84
N PHE A 784 -17.95 35.76 3.79
CA PHE A 784 -17.53 35.78 5.19
C PHE A 784 -17.50 34.38 5.78
N ARG A 785 -18.62 33.64 5.71
CA ARG A 785 -18.69 32.26 6.21
C ARG A 785 -17.67 31.35 5.54
N THR A 786 -17.45 31.49 4.24
CA THR A 786 -16.54 30.61 3.48
C THR A 786 -15.09 30.86 3.84
N PHE A 787 -14.65 32.12 3.87
CA PHE A 787 -13.30 32.47 4.31
C PHE A 787 -13.08 32.13 5.79
N ALA A 788 -14.07 32.33 6.66
CA ALA A 788 -13.92 32.09 8.09
C ALA A 788 -13.94 30.59 8.46
N MET A 789 -14.70 29.76 7.73
CA MET A 789 -14.93 28.35 8.11
C MET A 789 -14.19 27.33 7.24
N ASP A 790 -13.95 27.63 5.96
CA ASP A 790 -13.42 26.64 5.01
C ASP A 790 -11.98 26.93 4.58
N TYR A 791 -11.51 28.16 4.72
CA TYR A 791 -10.14 28.54 4.42
C TYR A 791 -9.25 28.33 5.65
N GLU A 792 -8.01 27.93 5.43
CA GLU A 792 -6.97 27.83 6.47
C GLU A 792 -6.26 29.19 6.53
N LEU A 793 -6.83 30.14 7.27
CA LEU A 793 -6.34 31.50 7.46
C LEU A 793 -6.01 31.76 8.94
N ASP A 794 -5.31 30.83 9.60
CA ASP A 794 -5.12 30.81 11.06
C ASP A 794 -4.47 32.08 11.65
N GLU A 795 -3.70 32.82 10.85
CA GLU A 795 -3.00 34.06 11.25
C GLU A 795 -3.75 35.33 10.84
N MET A 796 -4.86 35.22 10.11
CA MET A 796 -5.62 36.35 9.57
C MET A 796 -7.01 36.42 10.20
N LYS A 797 -7.46 37.63 10.54
CA LYS A 797 -8.78 37.86 11.08
C LYS A 797 -9.79 38.07 9.95
N VAL A 798 -10.79 37.20 9.83
CA VAL A 798 -11.88 37.36 8.86
C VAL A 798 -13.09 37.97 9.58
N MET A 799 -13.68 39.03 9.04
CA MET A 799 -14.80 39.76 9.65
C MET A 799 -15.90 40.08 8.63
N HIS A 800 -17.15 40.04 9.07
CA HIS A 800 -18.23 40.67 8.34
C HIS A 800 -18.19 42.20 8.55
N THR A 801 -18.58 43.00 7.55
CA THR A 801 -18.55 44.47 7.65
C THR A 801 -19.28 45.00 8.89
N THR A 802 -20.42 44.41 9.26
CA THR A 802 -21.17 44.83 10.47
C THR A 802 -20.40 44.60 11.77
N GLU A 803 -19.65 43.49 11.89
CA GLU A 803 -18.78 43.24 13.03
C GLU A 803 -17.60 44.21 13.04
N PHE A 804 -17.00 44.46 11.86
CA PHE A 804 -15.87 45.35 11.71
C PHE A 804 -16.22 46.79 12.13
N LEU A 805 -17.39 47.30 11.72
CA LEU A 805 -17.85 48.64 12.11
C LEU A 805 -18.00 48.76 13.64
N ILE A 806 -18.63 47.78 14.29
CA ILE A 806 -18.80 47.80 15.74
C ILE A 806 -17.47 47.71 16.47
N GLU A 807 -16.59 46.80 16.06
CA GLU A 807 -15.32 46.59 16.74
C GLU A 807 -14.39 47.81 16.64
N ASN A 808 -14.42 48.51 15.51
CA ASN A 808 -13.66 49.75 15.31
C ASN A 808 -14.40 51.00 15.82
N GLY A 809 -15.44 50.82 16.63
CA GLY A 809 -16.07 51.91 17.37
C GLY A 809 -16.90 52.87 16.52
N PHE A 810 -17.63 52.37 15.52
CA PHE A 810 -18.58 53.16 14.74
C PHE A 810 -19.61 53.86 15.66
N ASP A 811 -19.47 55.18 15.81
CA ASP A 811 -20.38 56.07 16.55
C ASP A 811 -20.46 57.43 15.85
N MET A 812 -21.25 57.48 14.77
CA MET A 812 -21.41 58.69 13.95
C MET A 812 -22.60 59.57 14.36
N LYS A 813 -23.37 59.17 15.39
CA LYS A 813 -24.59 59.87 15.85
C LYS A 813 -25.50 60.25 14.68
N LEU A 814 -25.82 59.26 13.86
CA LEU A 814 -26.64 59.44 12.66
C LEU A 814 -28.08 59.76 13.07
N GLU A 815 -28.71 60.68 12.35
CA GLU A 815 -30.12 61.05 12.49
C GLU A 815 -30.76 60.96 11.10
N SER A 816 -31.86 60.24 11.00
CA SER A 816 -32.60 60.15 9.75
C SER A 816 -33.40 61.41 9.49
N SER A 817 -33.47 61.83 8.23
CA SER A 817 -34.19 63.05 7.82
C SER A 817 -35.71 62.95 8.02
N ASN A 818 -36.26 61.73 8.08
CA ASN A 818 -37.67 61.44 8.34
C ASN A 818 -37.78 60.26 9.32
N ASP A 819 -38.92 60.15 10.03
CA ASP A 819 -39.22 58.95 10.81
C ASP A 819 -39.36 57.75 9.86
N LEU A 820 -38.41 56.81 9.90
CA LEU A 820 -38.38 55.62 9.04
C LEU A 820 -38.71 54.37 9.84
N THR A 821 -39.62 53.53 9.35
CA THR A 821 -39.82 52.20 9.91
C THR A 821 -39.08 51.18 9.06
N VAL A 822 -38.16 50.44 9.65
CA VAL A 822 -37.32 49.46 8.94
C VAL A 822 -37.49 48.08 9.55
N THR A 823 -37.29 47.03 8.76
CA THR A 823 -37.22 45.65 9.25
C THR A 823 -35.92 45.00 8.81
N TYR A 824 -35.51 43.91 9.45
CA TYR A 824 -34.24 43.24 9.15
C TYR A 824 -34.45 41.77 8.78
N HIS A 825 -33.87 41.35 7.66
CA HIS A 825 -33.77 39.96 7.26
C HIS A 825 -32.42 39.38 7.65
N ASP A 826 -32.46 38.37 8.53
CA ASP A 826 -31.29 37.60 8.94
C ASP A 826 -30.79 36.67 7.82
N PRO A 827 -29.62 36.94 7.19
CA PRO A 827 -29.07 36.03 6.20
C PRO A 827 -28.64 34.72 6.88
N CYS A 828 -29.07 33.58 6.36
CA CYS A 828 -28.83 32.28 7.01
C CYS A 828 -27.33 31.96 7.27
N ARG A 829 -26.42 32.43 6.41
CA ARG A 829 -24.97 32.25 6.59
C ARG A 829 -24.40 33.14 7.69
N LEU A 830 -24.92 34.36 7.87
CA LEU A 830 -24.46 35.29 8.91
C LEU A 830 -25.05 34.92 10.28
N GLY A 831 -26.36 34.66 10.30
CA GLY A 831 -27.09 34.24 11.50
C GLY A 831 -26.77 32.79 11.90
N ARG A 832 -27.39 31.81 11.24
CA ARG A 832 -27.37 30.41 11.71
C ARG A 832 -26.00 29.74 11.69
N GLN A 833 -25.10 30.15 10.79
CA GLN A 833 -23.77 29.53 10.68
C GLN A 833 -22.65 30.30 11.38
N MET A 834 -22.79 31.63 11.52
CA MET A 834 -21.75 32.48 12.14
C MET A 834 -22.19 33.11 13.47
N ASN A 835 -23.46 32.97 13.84
CA ASN A 835 -24.06 33.47 15.08
C ASN A 835 -23.93 34.99 15.25
N ILE A 836 -24.12 35.73 14.15
CA ILE A 836 -24.14 37.19 14.10
C ILE A 836 -25.58 37.62 13.81
N TYR A 837 -26.22 38.21 14.82
CA TYR A 837 -27.62 38.63 14.78
C TYR A 837 -27.78 40.05 15.33
N ASP A 838 -27.05 40.37 16.40
CA ASP A 838 -27.20 41.62 17.12
C ASP A 838 -26.43 42.76 16.44
N GLU A 839 -25.30 42.47 15.80
CA GLU A 839 -24.41 43.46 15.21
C GLU A 839 -25.11 44.33 14.14
N PRO A 840 -25.81 43.76 13.14
CA PRO A 840 -26.56 44.57 12.18
C PRO A 840 -27.66 45.40 12.85
N ARG A 841 -28.36 44.82 13.84
CA ARG A 841 -29.46 45.50 14.56
C ARG A 841 -28.95 46.65 15.42
N ASN A 842 -27.82 46.49 16.07
CA ASN A 842 -27.19 47.54 16.90
C ASN A 842 -26.80 48.75 16.05
N LEU A 843 -26.27 48.52 14.84
CA LEU A 843 -25.94 49.59 13.90
C LEU A 843 -27.19 50.34 13.44
N VAL A 844 -28.28 49.62 13.12
CA VAL A 844 -29.54 50.24 12.68
C VAL A 844 -30.22 51.01 13.82
N ASN A 845 -30.29 50.42 15.02
CA ASN A 845 -30.88 51.07 16.20
C ASN A 845 -30.09 52.28 16.71
N ALA A 846 -28.82 52.43 16.30
CA ALA A 846 -28.00 53.59 16.63
C ALA A 846 -28.36 54.84 15.82
N VAL A 847 -29.18 54.71 14.76
CA VAL A 847 -29.65 55.85 13.96
C VAL A 847 -30.90 56.45 14.60
N GLU A 848 -30.83 57.72 15.02
CA GLU A 848 -31.97 58.46 15.55
C GLU A 848 -33.04 58.66 14.45
N GLY A 849 -34.33 58.55 14.81
CA GLY A 849 -35.44 58.63 13.85
C GLY A 849 -35.75 57.32 13.11
N VAL A 850 -35.01 56.23 13.37
CA VAL A 850 -35.26 54.91 12.78
C VAL A 850 -35.94 53.99 13.81
N ASN A 851 -37.06 53.40 13.42
CA ASN A 851 -37.79 52.41 14.21
C ASN A 851 -37.64 51.02 13.59
N LEU A 852 -36.74 50.19 14.15
CA LEU A 852 -36.58 48.79 13.73
C LEU A 852 -37.71 47.92 14.29
N VAL A 853 -38.47 47.29 13.38
CA VAL A 853 -39.54 46.34 13.69
C VAL A 853 -39.17 44.95 13.17
N GLU A 854 -39.30 43.93 14.03
CA GLU A 854 -38.98 42.55 13.65
C GLU A 854 -40.15 41.89 12.91
N MET A 855 -39.81 41.05 11.92
CA MET A 855 -40.75 40.13 11.28
C MET A 855 -41.15 38.99 12.23
N GLU A 856 -42.24 38.27 11.91
CA GLU A 856 -42.67 37.11 12.70
C GLU A 856 -41.52 36.11 12.88
N ASN A 857 -40.83 35.76 11.79
CA ASN A 857 -39.68 34.88 11.81
C ASN A 857 -38.36 35.67 11.71
N HIS A 858 -37.71 35.92 12.85
CA HIS A 858 -36.44 36.65 12.95
C HIS A 858 -35.40 35.85 13.75
N GLY A 859 -34.14 36.28 13.72
CA GLY A 859 -33.04 35.62 14.41
C GLY A 859 -32.79 34.20 13.88
N GLU A 860 -32.68 33.23 14.78
CA GLU A 860 -32.44 31.83 14.41
C GLU A 860 -33.58 31.18 13.63
N ASP A 861 -34.82 31.66 13.84
CA ASP A 861 -36.04 31.18 13.18
C ASP A 861 -36.31 31.83 11.83
N ALA A 862 -35.45 32.76 11.39
CA ALA A 862 -35.64 33.46 10.12
C ALA A 862 -35.69 32.48 8.92
N LEU A 863 -36.79 32.52 8.15
CA LEU A 863 -36.89 31.93 6.81
C LEU A 863 -35.73 32.33 5.88
N CYS A 864 -35.23 31.36 5.12
CA CYS A 864 -34.21 31.57 4.08
C CYS A 864 -34.80 32.38 2.89
N CYS A 865 -33.96 33.13 2.18
CA CYS A 865 -34.32 33.77 0.89
C CYS A 865 -34.66 32.76 -0.23
N GLY A 866 -34.52 31.46 0.04
CA GLY A 866 -34.98 30.37 -0.83
C GLY A 866 -33.97 29.92 -1.87
N VAL A 867 -32.84 30.60 -2.01
CA VAL A 867 -31.81 30.26 -3.00
C VAL A 867 -30.50 29.95 -2.28
N SER A 868 -29.84 28.87 -2.71
CA SER A 868 -28.56 28.44 -2.18
C SER A 868 -27.63 28.16 -3.34
N SER A 869 -26.44 28.76 -3.35
CA SER A 869 -25.41 28.50 -4.35
C SER A 869 -25.82 28.74 -5.80
N MET A 870 -26.68 29.75 -6.02
CA MET A 870 -27.34 30.02 -7.31
C MET A 870 -28.13 28.82 -7.87
N MET A 871 -28.47 27.87 -7.00
CA MET A 871 -29.30 26.71 -7.29
C MET A 871 -30.73 26.95 -6.81
N SER A 872 -31.68 26.22 -7.39
CA SER A 872 -33.09 26.33 -7.03
C SER A 872 -33.68 27.73 -7.26
N CYS A 873 -33.15 28.55 -8.18
CA CYS A 873 -33.81 29.79 -8.65
C CYS A 873 -35.03 29.46 -9.53
N ASN A 874 -36.10 28.91 -8.94
CA ASN A 874 -37.27 28.41 -9.64
C ASN A 874 -38.57 28.78 -8.90
N GLU A 875 -39.72 28.38 -9.45
CA GLU A 875 -41.04 28.64 -8.85
C GLU A 875 -41.20 28.04 -7.44
N ASN A 876 -40.49 26.95 -7.14
CA ASN A 876 -40.59 26.28 -5.85
C ASN A 876 -39.97 27.18 -4.76
N SER A 877 -38.73 27.65 -4.95
CA SER A 877 -38.09 28.57 -4.00
C SER A 877 -38.73 29.95 -3.93
N ARG A 878 -39.42 30.36 -5.00
CA ARG A 878 -40.17 31.63 -5.05
C ARG A 878 -41.17 31.75 -3.89
N THR A 879 -41.80 30.65 -3.49
CA THR A 879 -42.77 30.61 -2.37
C THR A 879 -42.18 31.13 -1.06
N LEU A 880 -40.90 30.83 -0.77
CA LEU A 880 -40.21 31.31 0.44
C LEU A 880 -40.02 32.82 0.45
N ARG A 881 -39.73 33.40 -0.71
CA ARG A 881 -39.57 34.85 -0.87
C ARG A 881 -40.90 35.58 -0.75
N ILE A 882 -41.98 35.01 -1.28
CA ILE A 882 -43.33 35.56 -1.12
C ILE A 882 -43.73 35.57 0.35
N GLN A 883 -43.56 34.46 1.07
CA GLN A 883 -43.86 34.39 2.50
C GLN A 883 -43.04 35.42 3.29
N ARG A 884 -41.76 35.57 2.94
CA ARG A 884 -40.92 36.60 3.55
C ARG A 884 -41.43 38.02 3.26
N PHE A 885 -41.86 38.32 2.04
CA PHE A 885 -42.43 39.62 1.68
C PHE A 885 -43.79 39.88 2.36
N ASP A 886 -44.58 38.83 2.59
CA ASP A 886 -45.80 38.94 3.38
C ASP A 886 -45.49 39.34 4.83
N GLU A 887 -44.45 38.75 5.46
CA GLU A 887 -43.99 39.17 6.79
C GLU A 887 -43.51 40.62 6.81
N VAL A 888 -42.73 41.07 5.82
CA VAL A 888 -42.31 42.48 5.71
C VAL A 888 -43.54 43.40 5.66
N ARG A 889 -44.56 43.05 4.87
CA ARG A 889 -45.79 43.85 4.78
C ARG A 889 -46.55 43.89 6.10
N GLU A 890 -46.56 42.80 6.85
CA GLU A 890 -47.23 42.73 8.16
C GLU A 890 -46.56 43.61 9.22
N THR A 891 -45.25 43.85 9.12
CA THR A 891 -44.57 44.83 9.99
C THR A 891 -44.90 46.27 9.62
N GLY A 892 -45.28 46.53 8.37
CA GLY A 892 -45.52 47.88 7.85
C GLY A 892 -44.24 48.69 7.64
N ALA A 893 -43.08 48.03 7.52
CA ALA A 893 -41.80 48.68 7.27
C ALA A 893 -41.71 49.28 5.86
N ASP A 894 -41.09 50.45 5.76
CA ASP A 894 -40.79 51.15 4.52
C ASP A 894 -39.57 50.52 3.81
N ILE A 895 -38.64 49.96 4.59
CA ILE A 895 -37.37 49.39 4.11
C ILE A 895 -37.11 48.02 4.76
N MET A 896 -36.79 47.02 3.95
CA MET A 896 -36.24 45.74 4.35
C MET A 896 -34.72 45.79 4.25
N LEU A 897 -34.04 45.74 5.39
CA LEU A 897 -32.59 45.69 5.50
C LEU A 897 -32.10 44.23 5.52
N THR A 898 -30.92 43.99 4.96
CA THR A 898 -30.21 42.69 5.04
C THR A 898 -28.71 42.94 5.06
N SER A 899 -27.91 41.92 5.39
CA SER A 899 -26.44 41.99 5.42
C SER A 899 -25.82 40.97 4.48
N CYS A 900 -26.38 40.87 3.28
CA CYS A 900 -25.96 39.90 2.27
C CYS A 900 -26.43 40.36 0.89
N PRO A 901 -25.51 40.80 0.00
CA PRO A 901 -25.84 41.24 -1.35
C PRO A 901 -26.58 40.19 -2.17
N LYS A 902 -26.31 38.91 -1.95
CA LYS A 902 -27.02 37.83 -2.65
C LYS A 902 -28.47 37.67 -2.19
N CYS A 903 -28.76 37.93 -0.91
CA CYS A 903 -30.15 37.99 -0.44
C CYS A 903 -30.88 39.17 -1.10
N VAL A 904 -30.23 40.35 -1.19
CA VAL A 904 -30.78 41.51 -1.94
C VAL A 904 -31.11 41.09 -3.37
N ALA A 905 -30.16 40.47 -4.09
CA ALA A 905 -30.36 40.04 -5.48
C ALA A 905 -31.58 39.12 -5.65
N HIS A 906 -31.78 38.18 -4.74
CA HIS A 906 -32.89 37.23 -4.82
C HIS A 906 -34.24 37.83 -4.42
N PHE A 907 -34.26 38.79 -3.50
CA PHE A 907 -35.49 39.53 -3.18
C PHE A 907 -35.86 40.53 -4.28
N GLU A 908 -34.89 41.26 -4.84
CA GLU A 908 -35.10 42.14 -6.00
C GLU A 908 -35.60 41.38 -7.23
N CYS A 909 -35.13 40.14 -7.43
CA CYS A 909 -35.69 39.24 -8.45
C CYS A 909 -37.21 39.03 -8.32
N LEU A 910 -37.73 38.89 -7.09
CA LEU A 910 -39.17 38.77 -6.85
C LEU A 910 -39.89 40.11 -7.04
N LYS A 911 -39.28 41.21 -6.62
CA LYS A 911 -39.83 42.57 -6.78
C LYS A 911 -39.95 42.97 -8.25
N PHE A 912 -39.00 42.54 -9.09
CA PHE A 912 -39.01 42.77 -10.54
C PHE A 912 -40.24 42.17 -11.26
N GLU A 913 -40.94 41.21 -10.66
CA GLU A 913 -42.20 40.69 -11.20
C GLU A 913 -43.34 41.75 -11.20
N GLY A 914 -43.17 42.85 -10.46
CA GLY A 914 -44.05 44.02 -10.51
C GLY A 914 -45.35 43.87 -9.73
N ASP A 915 -45.37 43.07 -8.66
CA ASP A 915 -46.53 42.99 -7.76
C ASP A 915 -46.64 44.27 -6.91
N PRO A 916 -47.73 45.05 -7.04
CA PRO A 916 -47.90 46.30 -6.29
C PRO A 916 -47.97 46.12 -4.77
N ARG A 917 -48.11 44.89 -4.26
CA ARG A 917 -48.13 44.60 -2.83
C ARG A 917 -46.73 44.67 -2.19
N HIS A 918 -45.67 44.68 -2.99
CA HIS A 918 -44.27 44.70 -2.53
C HIS A 918 -43.68 46.12 -2.66
N ASP A 919 -44.40 47.13 -2.16
CA ASP A 919 -44.03 48.54 -2.23
C ASP A 919 -43.20 48.96 -1.01
N PHE A 920 -42.03 48.33 -0.86
CA PHE A 920 -41.00 48.67 0.13
C PHE A 920 -39.62 48.61 -0.50
N GLU A 921 -38.66 49.36 0.03
CA GLU A 921 -37.27 49.35 -0.44
C GLU A 921 -36.50 48.17 0.14
N ILE A 922 -35.51 47.64 -0.59
CA ILE A 922 -34.63 46.58 -0.10
C ILE A 922 -33.20 47.11 -0.16
N LEU A 923 -32.50 47.09 0.98
CA LEU A 923 -31.15 47.64 1.09
C LEU A 923 -30.24 46.76 1.92
N ASP A 924 -28.95 46.84 1.63
CA ASP A 924 -27.94 46.36 2.56
C ASP A 924 -27.79 47.35 3.74
N VAL A 925 -27.50 46.82 4.94
CA VAL A 925 -27.27 47.64 6.14
C VAL A 925 -26.15 48.66 5.93
N VAL A 926 -25.09 48.30 5.20
CA VAL A 926 -23.96 49.21 4.92
C VAL A 926 -24.42 50.36 4.01
N SER A 927 -25.17 50.06 2.95
CA SER A 927 -25.75 51.09 2.07
C SER A 927 -26.72 52.01 2.81
N PHE A 928 -27.53 51.45 3.71
CA PHE A 928 -28.44 52.25 4.54
C PHE A 928 -27.68 53.24 5.43
N LEU A 929 -26.64 52.79 6.14
CA LEU A 929 -25.83 53.65 7.00
C LEU A 929 -25.10 54.73 6.20
N ALA A 930 -24.52 54.38 5.06
CA ALA A 930 -23.86 55.34 4.17
C ALA A 930 -24.84 56.42 3.68
N ARG A 931 -26.08 56.03 3.32
CA ARG A 931 -27.13 56.98 2.97
C ARG A 931 -27.42 57.97 4.09
N GLN A 932 -27.49 57.51 5.35
CA GLN A 932 -27.71 58.41 6.49
C GLN A 932 -26.54 59.38 6.71
N ILE A 933 -25.29 58.93 6.51
CA ILE A 933 -24.09 59.80 6.56
C ILE A 933 -24.15 60.88 5.46
N GLU A 934 -24.57 60.52 4.25
CA GLU A 934 -24.68 61.50 3.18
C GLU A 934 -25.82 62.50 3.40
N GLU A 935 -26.95 62.05 3.95
CA GLU A 935 -28.07 62.92 4.31
C GLU A 935 -27.69 63.90 5.42
N SER A 936 -26.99 63.43 6.46
CA SER A 936 -26.51 64.30 7.55
C SER A 936 -25.51 65.36 7.09
N LYS A 937 -24.78 65.11 5.99
CA LYS A 937 -23.89 66.09 5.33
C LYS A 937 -24.65 67.13 4.50
N LYS A 938 -25.89 66.82 4.07
CA LYS A 938 -26.74 67.71 3.26
C LYS A 938 -27.65 68.60 4.12
N ALA A 939 -27.95 68.19 5.35
CA ALA A 939 -28.63 68.98 6.39
C ALA A 939 -27.70 70.05 6.98
#